data_AF-A0AAU7N221-F1
#
_entry.id   AF-A0AAU7N221-F1
#
_cell.length_a   1.000
_cell.length_b   1.000
_cell.length_c   1.000
_cell.angle_alpha   90.00
_cell.angle_beta   90.00
_cell.angle_gamma   90.00
#
_symmetry.space_group_name_H-M   'P 1'
#
loop_
_entity.id
_entity.type
_entity.pdbx_description
1 polymer ?
#
loop_
_entity_poly.entity_id
_entity_poly.type
_entity_poly.pdbx_seq_one_letter_code
_entity_poly.pdbx_strand_id
1 'polypeptide(L)'
;MENITLLGLRSHLVQIAKVSMAMLVFGLTSSFGVAPLHTNPTADHSAGESTKLSTIPMWNPLAVTLNTEDCDGDGVTCEQERKDGTDPDDPCDFILENQDCEPSEAWKKDDCDGDGVSNGKEKLDGTNPLDPCDFVLEHQDCSISEAWKKDDCDGDGVSNGKEKQDGTDPLDPCDFVLEHQDCSISEAWKKDDCDGDGVSNGKEKQDGTDPLDPCDFVLEHQDCSISESWKKDDCDGDGVSNGKEKEDGTDPLDPCDFVLEHQDCSPSEAWKKDDCDGDGVSNGKEKEDGTDPLDPCDFVLEHQDCSPSEAWKKDDCDGDGVTNEDEKNDGTDPLDPCSYDPDSITLPQTGDYLTADCDGDGVTNGDEEEDGTDPQDACDFVLDSQTVTPDSAWNASDCDGDGVTNEDEKNDGTDPLDPCSYNPDSITLPQTGDYLTADCDGDGVTNGDEEEDGTDPQDACDFVLDSQTVTPDSTWNASDCDGDGVTNEDEKNDGTDPLDSCSYNPDSITLPQSADWNALDCDGDGNPNGNDPDPLTATANDDFGSTPALTEVAINILENDDFLPNADEINLGVTSLLRLGGNAAGTVTFDAETGFVNYLPTLAESNSTVTIDYQVCNVLLDPNVCASATIFIEVGANTLDAVDDVYSATVGQDGVIADSNVLSNDTLNGELLTLADVILTSTPTDELTINEDGTVSIASGTPTGNYTIEYTICDTSDATNCDTATVTVEVVQGTPNVINAVDDVYSATVGQDGVIADSNVLSNDTLNGELLTLADVILTSTPTDELTINEDGTVSVNPGIMAGTYTINYTICDVLNVDNCDTATVTVQVMQGSANMIDAVDDTYMATSEQEGVISGSNVLSNDTVNESVATLMDVILTSTPTEALMVNEDGSVSVVPGTMPGTYTIGYTICDIMDVDNCDTAIVTVEVLQGEDNVIDAVDDSYNAGIGGGLIPNSNVLLNDTLNDAPVSLSDVILSSTPTNQLTVNEDGSVTVSSGTQPGTYTIEYTICEAGNPDNCDTATVQVVVEAIEVNQMLTPNGDLKNDFLFIRGTEYIKSSTIKIFNRWGTMVFEANNYDNINNVFDGRVRGKSAISVNDYLPAGIYFYIFNYETEQGSFTDSEYIYLSR
;
A
#
# COMPACT_ATOMS: atom_id res chain seq x y z
N MET A 1 -12.21 -5.00 -34.20
CA MET A 1 -11.53 -6.24 -34.66
C MET A 1 -11.11 -6.93 -33.36
N GLU A 2 -11.66 -8.10 -33.06
CA GLU A 2 -11.00 -9.41 -33.31
C GLU A 2 -9.66 -9.51 -32.55
N ASN A 3 -9.44 -10.45 -31.61
CA ASN A 3 -10.10 -11.75 -31.43
C ASN A 3 -10.39 -12.16 -29.97
N ILE A 4 -11.40 -13.02 -29.82
CA ILE A 4 -11.61 -13.90 -28.67
C ILE A 4 -10.99 -15.25 -29.02
N THR A 5 -10.30 -15.92 -28.09
CA THR A 5 -10.05 -17.37 -28.21
C THR A 5 -10.21 -18.11 -26.90
N LEU A 6 -10.90 -19.24 -26.95
CA LEU A 6 -11.18 -20.16 -25.85
C LEU A 6 -10.52 -21.52 -26.19
N LEU A 7 -9.93 -22.22 -25.22
CA LEU A 7 -9.84 -23.69 -25.05
C LEU A 7 -8.72 -24.04 -24.03
N GLY A 8 -8.82 -25.08 -23.20
CA GLY A 8 -9.95 -26.00 -23.00
C GLY A 8 -9.59 -27.25 -22.19
N LEU A 9 -10.61 -27.94 -21.65
CA LEU A 9 -10.44 -29.13 -20.79
C LEU A 9 -9.70 -30.29 -21.47
N ARG A 10 -8.98 -31.10 -20.66
CA ARG A 10 -8.92 -32.56 -20.88
C ARG A 10 -8.67 -33.39 -19.60
N SER A 11 -9.72 -34.06 -19.14
CA SER A 11 -9.60 -35.23 -18.25
C SER A 11 -9.11 -36.46 -19.03
N HIS A 12 -8.41 -37.38 -18.36
CA HIS A 12 -8.26 -38.77 -18.81
C HIS A 12 -8.51 -39.77 -17.67
N LEU A 13 -9.11 -40.91 -18.02
CA LEU A 13 -9.63 -41.92 -17.11
C LEU A 13 -9.44 -43.28 -17.78
N VAL A 14 -8.82 -44.25 -17.11
CA VAL A 14 -8.62 -45.62 -17.63
C VAL A 14 -9.23 -46.66 -16.71
N GLN A 15 -10.35 -47.26 -17.15
CA GLN A 15 -10.90 -48.50 -16.60
C GLN A 15 -10.47 -49.72 -17.43
N ILE A 16 -10.37 -50.90 -16.80
CA ILE A 16 -10.66 -52.24 -17.38
C ILE A 16 -10.54 -53.30 -16.24
N ALA A 17 -11.39 -54.32 -16.08
CA ALA A 17 -12.74 -54.56 -16.62
C ALA A 17 -13.51 -55.64 -15.79
N LYS A 18 -14.84 -55.72 -16.03
CA LYS A 18 -15.82 -56.61 -15.34
C LYS A 18 -15.92 -58.03 -15.92
N VAL A 19 -16.33 -58.99 -15.09
CA VAL A 19 -17.35 -60.04 -15.36
C VAL A 19 -18.04 -60.38 -14.01
N SER A 20 -19.33 -60.23 -13.67
CA SER A 20 -20.66 -60.21 -14.33
C SER A 20 -21.44 -61.55 -14.37
N MET A 21 -22.72 -61.51 -13.92
CA MET A 21 -23.93 -62.28 -14.37
C MET A 21 -24.77 -62.91 -13.22
N ALA A 22 -26.12 -62.81 -13.11
CA ALA A 22 -27.14 -61.85 -13.63
C ALA A 22 -28.58 -62.11 -13.08
N MET A 23 -29.39 -61.04 -12.90
CA MET A 23 -30.89 -60.94 -12.97
C MET A 23 -31.78 -61.76 -11.98
N LEU A 24 -33.06 -61.43 -11.66
CA LEU A 24 -34.10 -60.45 -12.09
C LEU A 24 -34.66 -59.71 -10.83
N VAL A 25 -35.13 -58.44 -10.75
CA VAL A 25 -36.14 -57.61 -11.50
C VAL A 25 -37.60 -58.04 -11.23
N PHE A 26 -38.59 -57.25 -10.73
CA PHE A 26 -38.85 -55.80 -10.42
C PHE A 26 -39.11 -55.57 -8.89
N GLY A 27 -39.60 -54.46 -8.28
CA GLY A 27 -40.27 -53.17 -8.65
C GLY A 27 -41.82 -53.22 -8.45
N LEU A 28 -42.60 -52.18 -8.05
CA LEU A 28 -42.38 -50.72 -7.81
C LEU A 28 -43.56 -50.07 -6.99
N THR A 29 -43.40 -48.82 -6.51
CA THR A 29 -44.43 -47.79 -6.10
C THR A 29 -45.46 -48.02 -4.96
N SER A 30 -45.16 -47.45 -3.77
CA SER A 30 -45.89 -46.35 -3.06
C SER A 30 -47.42 -46.26 -2.84
N SER A 31 -47.78 -46.08 -1.55
CA SER A 31 -48.71 -45.08 -0.94
C SER A 31 -50.21 -45.36 -0.61
N PHE A 32 -50.63 -44.76 0.53
CA PHE A 32 -51.98 -44.44 1.07
C PHE A 32 -53.11 -45.50 1.20
N GLY A 33 -53.52 -45.77 2.46
CA GLY A 33 -54.76 -45.17 2.98
C GLY A 33 -56.03 -46.04 3.26
N VAL A 34 -56.34 -46.20 4.56
CA VAL A 34 -57.69 -46.30 5.18
C VAL A 34 -58.55 -47.58 4.92
N ALA A 35 -59.30 -48.00 5.96
CA ALA A 35 -60.22 -49.17 5.99
C ALA A 35 -61.69 -48.76 5.67
N PRO A 36 -62.77 -49.57 5.94
CA PRO A 36 -62.90 -51.00 6.27
C PRO A 36 -64.00 -51.74 5.43
N LEU A 37 -64.21 -53.07 5.61
CA LEU A 37 -65.56 -53.65 5.91
C LEU A 37 -65.60 -55.20 6.19
N HIS A 38 -66.47 -55.56 7.14
CA HIS A 38 -67.06 -56.88 7.45
C HIS A 38 -67.51 -57.80 6.28
N THR A 39 -67.53 -59.15 6.49
CA THR A 39 -68.74 -59.89 6.99
C THR A 39 -68.64 -61.44 7.04
N ASN A 40 -68.83 -62.02 8.24
CA ASN A 40 -69.61 -63.26 8.57
C ASN A 40 -69.20 -64.64 7.93
N PRO A 41 -69.75 -65.83 8.33
CA PRO A 41 -71.08 -66.07 8.93
C PRO A 41 -71.23 -67.08 10.12
N THR A 42 -71.95 -66.66 11.18
CA THR A 42 -72.97 -67.46 11.95
C THR A 42 -72.51 -68.72 12.76
N ALA A 43 -73.19 -69.27 13.78
CA ALA A 43 -74.52 -69.12 14.41
C ALA A 43 -74.52 -69.89 15.77
N ASP A 44 -75.43 -69.77 16.76
CA ASP A 44 -76.49 -68.77 17.07
C ASP A 44 -76.99 -68.90 18.54
N HIS A 45 -77.69 -67.87 19.04
CA HIS A 45 -78.72 -67.75 20.12
C HIS A 45 -78.95 -68.78 21.27
N SER A 46 -79.60 -68.43 22.42
CA SER A 46 -79.72 -67.19 23.23
C SER A 46 -80.62 -67.41 24.48
N ALA A 47 -80.34 -66.69 25.59
CA ALA A 47 -81.22 -66.14 26.67
C ALA A 47 -82.45 -66.90 27.26
N GLY A 48 -82.73 -66.73 28.57
CA GLY A 48 -84.10 -66.96 29.12
C GLY A 48 -84.30 -67.14 30.65
N GLU A 49 -84.65 -66.04 31.33
CA GLU A 49 -85.30 -65.87 32.66
C GLU A 49 -85.91 -67.06 33.49
N SER A 50 -85.57 -67.06 34.80
CA SER A 50 -86.50 -66.89 35.96
C SER A 50 -87.48 -67.99 36.47
N THR A 51 -87.35 -68.26 37.79
CA THR A 51 -88.38 -68.68 38.80
C THR A 51 -89.02 -70.08 38.87
N LYS A 52 -88.68 -70.79 39.97
CA LYS A 52 -89.54 -71.48 40.98
C LYS A 52 -90.47 -72.67 40.65
N LEU A 53 -90.57 -73.53 41.68
CA LEU A 53 -91.70 -74.39 42.14
C LEU A 53 -91.79 -75.89 41.71
N SER A 54 -91.25 -76.75 42.58
CA SER A 54 -92.01 -77.76 43.36
C SER A 54 -92.58 -79.07 42.73
N THR A 55 -92.35 -80.16 43.49
CA THR A 55 -93.21 -81.35 43.78
C THR A 55 -93.29 -82.60 42.85
N ILE A 56 -92.64 -83.69 43.32
CA ILE A 56 -93.08 -85.10 43.55
C ILE A 56 -94.14 -85.74 42.60
N PRO A 57 -93.86 -86.93 42.03
CA PRO A 57 -94.54 -88.18 42.47
C PRO A 57 -93.51 -89.29 42.83
N MET A 58 -93.51 -89.96 43.99
CA MET A 58 -94.54 -90.78 44.67
C MET A 58 -94.75 -92.16 44.03
N TRP A 59 -94.37 -93.24 44.73
CA TRP A 59 -95.23 -94.40 45.09
C TRP A 59 -94.53 -95.33 46.12
N ASN A 60 -95.34 -96.09 46.87
CA ASN A 60 -95.01 -97.00 47.99
C ASN A 60 -95.54 -98.42 47.59
N PRO A 61 -95.39 -99.55 48.34
CA PRO A 61 -94.67 -99.80 49.60
C PRO A 61 -93.88 -101.13 49.71
N LEU A 62 -93.05 -101.27 50.75
CA LEU A 62 -93.07 -102.36 51.77
C LEU A 62 -91.83 -102.26 52.71
N ALA A 63 -91.92 -102.81 53.92
CA ALA A 63 -90.92 -102.56 54.99
C ALA A 63 -90.20 -103.82 55.50
N VAL A 64 -88.90 -103.70 55.74
CA VAL A 64 -88.09 -104.42 56.75
C VAL A 64 -87.02 -103.45 57.26
N THR A 65 -86.68 -103.48 58.55
CA THR A 65 -85.64 -102.65 59.19
C THR A 65 -84.43 -103.49 59.60
N LEU A 66 -83.21 -103.06 59.26
CA LEU A 66 -81.92 -103.49 59.84
C LEU A 66 -80.96 -102.28 59.88
N ASN A 67 -79.91 -102.34 60.70
CA ASN A 67 -79.03 -101.21 61.04
C ASN A 67 -78.21 -100.65 59.85
N THR A 68 -77.87 -99.36 59.98
CA THR A 68 -76.75 -98.68 59.34
C THR A 68 -76.07 -97.85 60.43
N GLU A 69 -74.79 -98.06 60.66
CA GLU A 69 -73.93 -97.28 61.56
C GLU A 69 -72.65 -96.97 60.77
N ASP A 70 -72.24 -95.71 60.81
CA ASP A 70 -70.91 -95.20 60.47
C ASP A 70 -69.99 -95.50 61.68
N CYS A 71 -68.72 -95.84 61.43
CA CYS A 71 -67.86 -96.53 62.40
C CYS A 71 -66.98 -95.58 63.24
N ASP A 72 -66.35 -94.59 62.61
CA ASP A 72 -65.41 -93.64 63.23
C ASP A 72 -65.88 -92.17 63.10
N GLY A 73 -66.70 -91.85 62.09
CA GLY A 73 -67.35 -90.55 61.93
C GLY A 73 -66.74 -89.64 60.86
N ASP A 74 -66.05 -90.19 59.86
CA ASP A 74 -65.49 -89.44 58.72
C ASP A 74 -66.54 -88.92 57.73
N GLY A 75 -67.73 -89.52 57.67
CA GLY A 75 -68.82 -89.20 56.74
C GLY A 75 -68.93 -90.13 55.52
N VAL A 76 -68.05 -91.12 55.38
CA VAL A 76 -68.25 -92.32 54.55
C VAL A 76 -69.02 -93.35 55.43
N THR A 77 -69.25 -94.57 54.94
CA THR A 77 -69.86 -95.64 55.75
C THR A 77 -68.99 -96.87 55.72
N CYS A 78 -68.94 -97.62 56.82
CA CYS A 78 -68.05 -98.79 56.91
C CYS A 78 -68.51 -100.04 56.13
N GLU A 79 -69.47 -99.92 55.22
CA GLU A 79 -69.61 -100.85 54.09
C GLU A 79 -68.99 -100.32 52.78
N GLN A 80 -68.79 -99.01 52.66
CA GLN A 80 -68.21 -98.32 51.51
C GLN A 80 -66.68 -98.26 51.59
N GLU A 81 -66.12 -97.88 52.73
CA GLU A 81 -64.65 -97.91 53.01
C GLU A 81 -64.06 -99.31 52.70
N ARG A 82 -64.77 -100.36 53.13
CA ARG A 82 -64.44 -101.78 52.84
C ARG A 82 -64.52 -102.19 51.35
N LYS A 83 -64.99 -101.32 50.46
CA LYS A 83 -64.96 -101.48 49.00
C LYS A 83 -63.84 -100.65 48.37
N ASP A 84 -63.61 -99.46 48.90
CA ASP A 84 -62.64 -98.48 48.40
C ASP A 84 -61.20 -98.87 48.80
N GLY A 85 -61.05 -99.51 49.96
CA GLY A 85 -59.81 -100.16 50.41
C GLY A 85 -59.22 -99.57 51.70
N THR A 86 -59.90 -98.60 52.30
CA THR A 86 -59.48 -97.86 53.49
C THR A 86 -59.89 -98.56 54.79
N ASP A 87 -59.26 -98.22 55.93
CA ASP A 87 -59.46 -98.90 57.23
C ASP A 87 -60.65 -98.32 58.03
N PRO A 88 -61.78 -99.05 58.19
CA PRO A 88 -63.04 -98.47 58.71
C PRO A 88 -63.15 -98.38 60.23
N ASP A 89 -62.04 -98.00 60.85
CA ASP A 89 -61.85 -97.65 62.26
C ASP A 89 -60.81 -96.49 62.39
N ASP A 90 -60.40 -95.83 61.28
CA ASP A 90 -59.42 -94.73 61.21
C ASP A 90 -59.95 -93.54 60.37
N PRO A 91 -60.44 -92.46 61.01
CA PRO A 91 -61.22 -91.40 60.36
C PRO A 91 -60.43 -90.47 59.41
N CYS A 92 -59.14 -90.74 59.20
CA CYS A 92 -58.30 -90.06 58.21
C CYS A 92 -57.88 -90.95 57.02
N ASP A 93 -58.24 -92.24 57.01
CA ASP A 93 -58.09 -93.11 55.82
C ASP A 93 -59.43 -93.16 55.07
N PHE A 94 -59.68 -92.18 54.21
CA PHE A 94 -60.91 -92.10 53.42
C PHE A 94 -60.66 -91.51 52.01
N ILE A 95 -61.63 -91.68 51.10
CA ILE A 95 -61.61 -91.03 49.79
C ILE A 95 -62.61 -89.87 49.81
N LEU A 96 -62.12 -88.64 49.71
CA LEU A 96 -62.93 -87.41 49.81
C LEU A 96 -64.12 -87.35 48.84
N GLU A 97 -64.00 -87.94 47.64
CA GLU A 97 -65.10 -88.04 46.66
C GLU A 97 -66.30 -88.88 47.14
N ASN A 98 -66.11 -89.77 48.12
CA ASN A 98 -67.11 -90.75 48.59
C ASN A 98 -67.79 -90.37 49.92
N GLN A 99 -67.56 -89.16 50.43
CA GLN A 99 -68.09 -88.66 51.72
C GLN A 99 -69.61 -88.34 51.63
N ASP A 100 -70.41 -89.40 51.51
CA ASP A 100 -71.84 -89.41 51.17
C ASP A 100 -72.80 -89.02 52.34
N CYS A 101 -72.30 -88.82 53.56
CA CYS A 101 -73.10 -88.32 54.69
C CYS A 101 -72.36 -87.24 55.52
N GLU A 102 -73.05 -86.58 56.46
CA GLU A 102 -72.45 -85.48 57.24
C GLU A 102 -71.38 -86.00 58.21
N PRO A 103 -70.11 -85.56 58.11
CA PRO A 103 -69.06 -85.97 59.03
C PRO A 103 -69.35 -85.58 60.47
N SER A 104 -68.73 -86.29 61.40
CA SER A 104 -68.92 -86.10 62.82
C SER A 104 -68.37 -84.77 63.34
N GLU A 105 -68.85 -84.38 64.52
CA GLU A 105 -68.31 -83.24 65.28
C GLU A 105 -66.97 -83.57 65.99
N ALA A 106 -66.43 -84.77 65.78
CA ALA A 106 -65.03 -85.11 66.07
C ALA A 106 -64.19 -84.76 64.83
N TRP A 107 -64.39 -85.49 63.72
CA TRP A 107 -63.67 -85.36 62.46
C TRP A 107 -63.45 -83.91 62.00
N LYS A 108 -64.46 -83.03 62.11
CA LYS A 108 -64.35 -81.59 61.76
C LYS A 108 -63.39 -80.76 62.63
N LYS A 109 -62.80 -81.33 63.67
CA LYS A 109 -61.82 -80.73 64.60
C LYS A 109 -60.55 -81.57 64.71
N ASP A 110 -60.54 -82.71 64.05
CA ASP A 110 -59.32 -83.44 63.76
C ASP A 110 -58.71 -82.79 62.50
N ASP A 111 -57.48 -83.20 62.19
CA ASP A 111 -56.48 -82.53 61.34
C ASP A 111 -55.73 -83.71 60.73
N CYS A 112 -56.06 -84.06 59.47
CA CYS A 112 -55.85 -85.41 58.93
C CYS A 112 -54.55 -85.61 58.14
N ASP A 113 -54.09 -84.61 57.39
CA ASP A 113 -52.75 -84.60 56.79
C ASP A 113 -51.69 -84.01 57.75
N GLY A 114 -52.11 -83.18 58.70
CA GLY A 114 -51.24 -82.64 59.74
C GLY A 114 -50.70 -81.24 59.46
N ASP A 115 -51.32 -80.47 58.57
CA ASP A 115 -50.93 -79.08 58.24
C ASP A 115 -51.17 -78.10 59.41
N GLY A 116 -52.08 -78.43 60.33
CA GLY A 116 -52.49 -77.59 61.44
C GLY A 116 -53.74 -76.75 61.22
N VAL A 117 -54.48 -76.92 60.14
CA VAL A 117 -55.87 -76.47 59.96
C VAL A 117 -56.80 -77.66 60.31
N SER A 118 -58.00 -77.40 60.83
CA SER A 118 -58.99 -78.48 61.02
C SER A 118 -59.70 -78.85 59.73
N ASN A 119 -60.01 -80.14 59.55
CA ASN A 119 -60.80 -80.68 58.42
C ASN A 119 -62.13 -79.94 58.16
N GLY A 120 -62.70 -79.32 59.20
CA GLY A 120 -63.93 -78.52 59.13
C GLY A 120 -63.73 -77.06 58.72
N LYS A 121 -62.50 -76.53 58.82
CA LYS A 121 -62.09 -75.18 58.43
C LYS A 121 -61.59 -75.15 56.99
N GLU A 122 -60.76 -76.09 56.59
CA GLU A 122 -60.36 -76.31 55.19
C GLU A 122 -61.55 -76.40 54.25
N LYS A 123 -62.55 -77.22 54.62
CA LYS A 123 -63.80 -77.39 53.86
C LYS A 123 -64.68 -76.14 53.81
N LEU A 124 -64.34 -75.07 54.53
CA LEU A 124 -64.93 -73.73 54.39
C LEU A 124 -64.10 -72.81 53.49
N ASP A 125 -62.78 -73.00 53.45
CA ASP A 125 -61.84 -72.22 52.65
C ASP A 125 -61.77 -72.72 51.19
N GLY A 126 -61.97 -74.02 50.99
CA GLY A 126 -61.97 -74.69 49.69
C GLY A 126 -60.83 -75.68 49.47
N THR A 127 -59.99 -75.90 50.48
CA THR A 127 -58.81 -76.77 50.46
C THR A 127 -59.13 -78.23 50.79
N ASN A 128 -58.13 -79.10 50.73
CA ASN A 128 -58.26 -80.56 50.74
C ASN A 128 -57.68 -81.23 52.02
N PRO A 129 -58.54 -81.77 52.94
CA PRO A 129 -58.15 -82.40 54.23
C PRO A 129 -57.36 -83.72 54.19
N LEU A 130 -56.58 -83.92 53.13
CA LEU A 130 -55.74 -85.08 52.83
C LEU A 130 -54.48 -84.68 52.04
N ASP A 131 -54.17 -83.38 51.90
CA ASP A 131 -53.05 -82.87 51.10
C ASP A 131 -52.33 -81.74 51.87
N PRO A 132 -51.21 -82.04 52.55
CA PRO A 132 -50.57 -81.13 53.51
C PRO A 132 -50.03 -79.82 52.92
N CYS A 133 -50.09 -79.64 51.60
CA CYS A 133 -49.65 -78.45 50.87
C CYS A 133 -50.80 -77.65 50.24
N ASP A 134 -52.06 -78.12 50.32
CA ASP A 134 -53.25 -77.33 49.96
C ASP A 134 -53.86 -76.75 51.23
N PHE A 135 -53.36 -75.62 51.71
CA PHE A 135 -53.84 -74.97 52.94
C PHE A 135 -53.78 -73.43 52.84
N VAL A 136 -54.29 -72.76 53.89
CA VAL A 136 -54.20 -71.29 54.03
C VAL A 136 -53.46 -70.96 55.33
N LEU A 137 -52.24 -70.43 55.23
CA LEU A 137 -51.33 -70.23 56.38
C LEU A 137 -51.95 -69.43 57.54
N GLU A 138 -52.77 -68.41 57.26
CA GLU A 138 -53.43 -67.60 58.29
C GLU A 138 -54.57 -68.32 59.06
N HIS A 139 -54.93 -69.54 58.66
CA HIS A 139 -56.08 -70.28 59.18
C HIS A 139 -55.76 -71.48 60.08
N GLN A 140 -54.48 -71.80 60.32
CA GLN A 140 -54.06 -72.92 61.18
C GLN A 140 -54.64 -72.79 62.61
N ASP A 141 -55.64 -73.61 62.94
CA ASP A 141 -56.36 -73.63 64.23
C ASP A 141 -56.16 -74.91 65.07
N CYS A 142 -55.43 -75.88 64.51
CA CYS A 142 -55.02 -77.16 65.11
C CYS A 142 -53.51 -77.20 65.43
N SER A 143 -52.87 -78.37 65.38
CA SER A 143 -51.50 -78.55 65.89
C SER A 143 -50.61 -79.34 64.93
N ILE A 144 -50.00 -78.57 64.02
CA ILE A 144 -49.03 -79.01 62.99
C ILE A 144 -48.25 -80.25 63.39
N SER A 145 -48.32 -81.27 62.54
CA SER A 145 -47.73 -82.60 62.73
C SER A 145 -46.20 -82.61 62.66
N GLU A 146 -45.61 -83.77 62.96
CA GLU A 146 -44.17 -84.02 62.72
C GLU A 146 -43.93 -84.65 61.33
N ALA A 147 -44.94 -84.74 60.46
CA ALA A 147 -44.80 -85.04 59.04
C ALA A 147 -44.56 -83.71 58.31
N TRP A 148 -45.61 -82.90 58.20
CA TRP A 148 -45.64 -81.56 57.56
C TRP A 148 -44.39 -80.71 57.79
N LYS A 149 -43.87 -80.66 59.02
CA LYS A 149 -42.62 -79.91 59.37
C LYS A 149 -41.34 -80.41 58.68
N LYS A 150 -41.38 -81.49 57.90
CA LYS A 150 -40.29 -82.06 57.10
C LYS A 150 -40.66 -82.23 55.64
N ASP A 151 -41.91 -81.91 55.30
CA ASP A 151 -42.32 -81.75 53.93
C ASP A 151 -41.92 -80.31 53.52
N ASP A 152 -42.03 -80.05 52.21
CA ASP A 152 -41.39 -78.98 51.45
C ASP A 152 -42.42 -78.71 50.33
N CYS A 153 -43.23 -77.65 50.49
CA CYS A 153 -44.55 -77.55 49.85
C CYS A 153 -44.58 -76.74 48.55
N ASP A 154 -43.82 -75.66 48.45
CA ASP A 154 -43.59 -74.95 47.17
C ASP A 154 -42.44 -75.56 46.36
N GLY A 155 -41.49 -76.25 47.03
CA GLY A 155 -40.39 -76.93 46.39
C GLY A 155 -39.07 -76.15 46.35
N ASP A 156 -38.88 -75.12 47.17
CA ASP A 156 -37.62 -74.36 47.28
C ASP A 156 -36.44 -75.21 47.83
N GLY A 157 -36.74 -76.21 48.66
CA GLY A 157 -35.76 -77.07 49.32
C GLY A 157 -35.46 -76.75 50.78
N VAL A 158 -36.16 -75.81 51.43
CA VAL A 158 -36.29 -75.70 52.89
C VAL A 158 -37.52 -76.53 53.33
N SER A 159 -37.55 -76.98 54.59
CA SER A 159 -38.76 -77.63 55.14
C SER A 159 -39.73 -76.62 55.77
N ASN A 160 -41.03 -76.87 55.65
CA ASN A 160 -42.11 -76.04 56.23
C ASN A 160 -41.93 -75.74 57.74
N GLY A 161 -41.24 -76.64 58.46
CA GLY A 161 -40.93 -76.49 59.88
C GLY A 161 -39.72 -75.58 60.18
N LYS A 162 -38.84 -75.38 59.20
CA LYS A 162 -37.64 -74.53 59.25
C LYS A 162 -37.94 -73.11 58.79
N GLU A 163 -38.67 -72.96 57.69
CA GLU A 163 -39.24 -71.67 57.23
C GLU A 163 -40.02 -70.95 58.32
N LYS A 164 -40.95 -71.68 58.97
CA LYS A 164 -41.74 -71.19 60.11
C LYS A 164 -40.91 -70.87 61.36
N GLN A 165 -39.63 -71.23 61.40
CA GLN A 165 -38.67 -70.77 62.41
C GLN A 165 -37.99 -69.46 62.00
N ASP A 166 -37.71 -69.28 60.71
CA ASP A 166 -36.95 -68.15 60.17
C ASP A 166 -37.85 -66.94 59.91
N GLY A 167 -39.09 -67.18 59.47
CA GLY A 167 -40.15 -66.17 59.31
C GLY A 167 -40.85 -66.15 57.96
N THR A 168 -40.54 -67.10 57.07
CA THR A 168 -41.00 -67.15 55.67
C THR A 168 -42.30 -67.94 55.47
N ASP A 169 -42.91 -67.87 54.29
CA ASP A 169 -44.19 -68.50 53.91
C ASP A 169 -44.02 -69.83 53.11
N PRO A 170 -44.34 -71.02 53.68
CA PRO A 170 -44.21 -72.36 53.05
C PRO A 170 -45.09 -72.68 51.83
N LEU A 171 -45.45 -71.64 51.07
CA LEU A 171 -46.26 -71.66 49.86
C LEU A 171 -45.75 -70.64 48.81
N ASP A 172 -44.67 -69.89 49.09
CA ASP A 172 -44.07 -68.92 48.18
C ASP A 172 -42.60 -69.30 47.88
N PRO A 173 -42.30 -69.91 46.73
CA PRO A 173 -40.97 -70.47 46.41
C PRO A 173 -39.83 -69.44 46.35
N CYS A 174 -40.13 -68.15 46.49
CA CYS A 174 -39.17 -67.05 46.51
C CYS A 174 -39.04 -66.36 47.89
N ASP A 175 -39.84 -66.72 48.90
CA ASP A 175 -39.64 -66.28 50.29
C ASP A 175 -38.91 -67.39 51.06
N PHE A 176 -37.59 -67.45 50.95
CA PHE A 176 -36.78 -68.46 51.63
C PHE A 176 -35.43 -67.91 52.13
N VAL A 177 -34.64 -68.75 52.80
CA VAL A 177 -33.28 -68.40 53.24
C VAL A 177 -32.30 -69.43 52.67
N LEU A 178 -31.49 -69.04 51.69
CA LEU A 178 -30.62 -69.94 50.91
C LEU A 178 -29.71 -70.83 51.77
N GLU A 179 -29.16 -70.32 52.89
CA GLU A 179 -28.30 -71.10 53.79
C GLU A 179 -29.03 -72.21 54.59
N HIS A 180 -30.36 -72.30 54.49
CA HIS A 180 -31.20 -73.18 55.30
C HIS A 180 -31.86 -74.34 54.54
N GLN A 181 -31.63 -74.48 53.23
CA GLN A 181 -32.18 -75.58 52.42
C GLN A 181 -31.78 -76.96 52.97
N ASP A 182 -32.71 -77.66 53.63
CA ASP A 182 -32.53 -78.97 54.26
C ASP A 182 -33.35 -80.13 53.65
N CYS A 183 -34.19 -79.81 52.66
CA CYS A 183 -34.97 -80.74 51.83
C CYS A 183 -34.40 -80.85 50.39
N SER A 184 -35.24 -81.00 49.36
CA SER A 184 -34.76 -81.37 48.02
C SER A 184 -35.49 -80.65 46.88
N ILE A 185 -34.97 -79.46 46.56
CA ILE A 185 -35.37 -78.54 45.50
C ILE A 185 -36.06 -79.21 44.31
N SER A 186 -37.27 -78.74 44.03
CA SER A 186 -38.16 -79.23 42.99
C SER A 186 -37.66 -78.97 41.56
N GLU A 187 -38.38 -79.50 40.57
CA GLU A 187 -38.19 -79.14 39.17
C GLU A 187 -39.12 -77.97 38.73
N ALA A 188 -39.88 -77.37 39.65
CA ALA A 188 -40.57 -76.10 39.42
C ALA A 188 -39.59 -74.96 39.66
N TRP A 189 -39.25 -74.72 40.94
CA TRP A 189 -38.31 -73.71 41.45
C TRP A 189 -37.06 -73.49 40.57
N LYS A 190 -36.44 -74.56 40.07
CA LYS A 190 -35.25 -74.48 39.17
C LYS A 190 -35.48 -73.81 37.81
N LYS A 191 -36.72 -73.44 37.47
CA LYS A 191 -37.11 -72.69 36.26
C LYS A 191 -37.83 -71.39 36.57
N ASP A 192 -38.11 -71.18 37.85
CA ASP A 192 -38.57 -69.90 38.33
C ASP A 192 -37.31 -69.00 38.49
N ASP A 193 -37.57 -67.71 38.72
CA ASP A 193 -36.66 -66.57 38.58
C ASP A 193 -37.16 -65.60 39.66
N CYS A 194 -36.46 -65.57 40.80
CA CYS A 194 -37.03 -65.12 42.08
C CYS A 194 -36.76 -63.64 42.44
N ASP A 195 -35.58 -63.11 42.10
CA ASP A 195 -35.29 -61.67 42.20
C ASP A 195 -35.70 -60.90 40.93
N GLY A 196 -35.75 -61.58 39.77
CA GLY A 196 -36.18 -61.01 38.51
C GLY A 196 -35.06 -60.53 37.60
N ASP A 197 -33.81 -60.99 37.77
CA ASP A 197 -32.68 -60.69 36.90
C ASP A 197 -32.82 -61.28 35.48
N GLY A 198 -33.59 -62.37 35.34
CA GLY A 198 -33.78 -63.09 34.09
C GLY A 198 -32.92 -64.34 33.90
N VAL A 199 -32.15 -64.79 34.88
CA VAL A 199 -31.57 -66.14 35.00
C VAL A 199 -32.53 -67.01 35.84
N SER A 200 -32.58 -68.32 35.60
CA SER A 200 -33.36 -69.22 36.45
C SER A 200 -32.60 -69.66 37.71
N ASN A 201 -33.30 -69.84 38.83
CA ASN A 201 -32.73 -70.30 40.11
C ASN A 201 -31.92 -71.62 40.00
N GLY A 202 -32.27 -72.44 39.00
CA GLY A 202 -31.56 -73.69 38.68
C GLY A 202 -30.29 -73.52 37.85
N LYS A 203 -30.12 -72.39 37.17
CA LYS A 203 -28.94 -72.00 36.38
C LYS A 203 -27.92 -71.27 37.25
N GLU A 204 -28.34 -70.28 38.01
CA GLU A 204 -27.55 -69.58 39.02
C GLU A 204 -26.81 -70.54 39.96
N LYS A 205 -27.54 -71.53 40.51
CA LYS A 205 -26.99 -72.57 41.39
C LYS A 205 -25.97 -73.50 40.71
N GLN A 206 -25.78 -73.40 39.39
CA GLN A 206 -24.67 -74.05 38.66
C GLN A 206 -23.47 -73.11 38.45
N ASP A 207 -23.70 -71.80 38.35
CA ASP A 207 -22.67 -70.78 38.12
C ASP A 207 -22.01 -70.35 39.44
N GLY A 208 -22.80 -70.24 40.51
CA GLY A 208 -22.35 -69.99 41.88
C GLY A 208 -23.03 -68.84 42.60
N THR A 209 -24.06 -68.23 42.01
CA THR A 209 -24.72 -67.01 42.47
C THR A 209 -25.92 -67.28 43.40
N ASP A 210 -26.49 -66.23 44.02
CA ASP A 210 -27.60 -66.26 44.99
C ASP A 210 -28.97 -65.86 44.37
N PRO A 211 -29.94 -66.80 44.20
CA PRO A 211 -31.28 -66.58 43.59
C PRO A 211 -32.27 -65.67 44.33
N LEU A 212 -31.75 -64.71 45.08
CA LEU A 212 -32.45 -63.71 45.87
C LEU A 212 -31.74 -62.33 45.82
N ASP A 213 -30.62 -62.20 45.10
CA ASP A 213 -29.85 -60.96 44.94
C ASP A 213 -29.77 -60.57 43.45
N PRO A 214 -30.60 -59.61 42.98
CA PRO A 214 -30.71 -59.27 41.55
C PRO A 214 -29.43 -58.72 40.90
N CYS A 215 -28.36 -58.54 41.68
CA CYS A 215 -27.05 -58.08 41.23
C CYS A 215 -25.94 -59.15 41.33
N ASP A 216 -26.22 -60.36 41.85
CA ASP A 216 -25.31 -61.51 41.78
C ASP A 216 -25.77 -62.43 40.64
N PHE A 217 -25.38 -62.12 39.40
CA PHE A 217 -25.79 -62.93 38.23
C PHE A 217 -24.67 -63.04 37.19
N VAL A 218 -24.94 -63.74 36.09
CA VAL A 218 -24.02 -63.84 34.94
C VAL A 218 -24.76 -63.45 33.66
N LEU A 219 -24.43 -62.29 33.09
CA LEU A 219 -25.16 -61.68 31.97
C LEU A 219 -25.33 -62.61 30.75
N GLU A 220 -24.33 -63.43 30.42
CA GLU A 220 -24.42 -64.39 29.29
C GLU A 220 -25.39 -65.57 29.52
N HIS A 221 -25.99 -65.68 30.71
CA HIS A 221 -26.80 -66.83 31.13
C HIS A 221 -28.29 -66.55 31.32
N GLN A 222 -28.77 -65.32 31.09
CA GLN A 222 -30.20 -64.96 31.20
C GLN A 222 -31.08 -65.85 30.29
N ASP A 223 -31.81 -66.80 30.90
CA ASP A 223 -32.68 -67.78 30.21
C ASP A 223 -34.18 -67.68 30.54
N CYS A 224 -34.54 -66.78 31.45
CA CYS A 224 -35.91 -66.39 31.84
C CYS A 224 -36.30 -65.00 31.30
N SER A 225 -37.07 -64.19 32.05
CA SER A 225 -37.65 -62.94 31.52
C SER A 225 -37.61 -61.79 32.53
N ILE A 226 -36.52 -61.02 32.44
CA ILE A 226 -36.18 -59.83 33.24
C ILE A 226 -37.39 -59.01 33.68
N SER A 227 -37.45 -58.78 34.99
CA SER A 227 -38.50 -58.06 35.71
C SER A 227 -38.57 -56.56 35.41
N GLU A 228 -39.58 -55.91 35.95
CA GLU A 228 -39.70 -54.44 35.97
C GLU A 228 -39.15 -53.82 37.27
N SER A 229 -38.63 -54.62 38.20
CA SER A 229 -37.78 -54.18 39.32
C SER A 229 -36.36 -53.98 38.79
N TRP A 230 -35.69 -55.08 38.43
CA TRP A 230 -34.29 -55.14 38.01
C TRP A 230 -33.88 -54.04 37.02
N LYS A 231 -34.74 -53.72 36.04
CA LYS A 231 -34.50 -52.65 35.04
C LYS A 231 -34.41 -51.22 35.60
N LYS A 232 -34.70 -51.01 36.89
CA LYS A 232 -34.64 -49.72 37.60
C LYS A 232 -33.70 -49.78 38.81
N ASP A 233 -33.19 -50.96 39.08
CA ASP A 233 -32.08 -51.15 39.99
C ASP A 233 -30.78 -50.81 39.20
N ASP A 234 -29.69 -50.67 39.94
CA ASP A 234 -28.41 -50.05 39.57
C ASP A 234 -27.38 -50.89 40.34
N CYS A 235 -26.74 -51.84 39.64
CA CYS A 235 -26.14 -53.02 40.28
C CYS A 235 -24.65 -52.90 40.60
N ASP A 236 -23.85 -52.25 39.75
CA ASP A 236 -22.47 -51.88 40.05
C ASP A 236 -22.36 -50.54 40.79
N GLY A 237 -23.36 -49.66 40.65
CA GLY A 237 -23.43 -48.38 41.32
C GLY A 237 -22.91 -47.20 40.51
N ASP A 238 -22.83 -47.27 39.18
CA ASP A 238 -22.43 -46.15 38.30
C ASP A 238 -23.46 -45.00 38.29
N GLY A 239 -24.75 -45.31 38.44
CA GLY A 239 -25.86 -44.36 38.39
C GLY A 239 -26.65 -44.31 37.07
N VAL A 240 -26.42 -45.22 36.13
CA VAL A 240 -27.35 -45.67 35.09
C VAL A 240 -28.13 -46.88 35.63
N SER A 241 -29.39 -47.06 35.23
CA SER A 241 -30.15 -48.26 35.61
C SER A 241 -29.92 -49.43 34.64
N ASN A 242 -29.92 -50.67 35.15
CA ASN A 242 -29.68 -51.92 34.39
C ASN A 242 -30.56 -52.07 33.14
N GLY A 243 -31.73 -51.42 33.14
CA GLY A 243 -32.66 -51.40 32.00
C GLY A 243 -32.25 -50.44 30.88
N LYS A 244 -31.54 -49.36 31.20
CA LYS A 244 -31.06 -48.33 30.28
C LYS A 244 -29.75 -48.74 29.62
N GLU A 245 -28.80 -49.24 30.40
CA GLU A 245 -27.58 -49.90 29.92
C GLU A 245 -27.86 -50.95 28.85
N LYS A 246 -28.87 -51.80 29.09
CA LYS A 246 -29.31 -52.83 28.14
C LYS A 246 -29.97 -52.28 26.86
N GLU A 247 -30.33 -50.99 26.82
CA GLU A 247 -30.71 -50.29 25.57
C GLU A 247 -29.49 -49.70 24.84
N ASP A 248 -28.44 -49.30 25.57
CA ASP A 248 -27.22 -48.67 25.02
C ASP A 248 -26.19 -49.71 24.55
N GLY A 249 -26.04 -50.81 25.29
CA GLY A 249 -25.19 -51.95 24.96
C GLY A 249 -24.10 -52.31 25.98
N THR A 250 -24.13 -51.72 27.17
CA THR A 250 -23.13 -51.90 28.25
C THR A 250 -23.46 -53.06 29.20
N ASP A 251 -22.56 -53.41 30.12
CA ASP A 251 -22.67 -54.51 31.10
C ASP A 251 -23.01 -54.04 32.53
N PRO A 252 -24.24 -54.30 33.06
CA PRO A 252 -24.75 -53.87 34.39
C PRO A 252 -24.06 -54.45 35.64
N LEU A 253 -22.78 -54.81 35.51
CA LEU A 253 -21.91 -55.40 36.52
C LEU A 253 -20.47 -54.84 36.42
N ASP A 254 -20.19 -53.93 35.49
CA ASP A 254 -18.87 -53.29 35.32
C ASP A 254 -19.01 -51.76 35.43
N PRO A 255 -18.66 -51.16 36.60
CA PRO A 255 -18.91 -49.74 36.90
C PRO A 255 -18.16 -48.73 36.01
N CYS A 256 -17.39 -49.22 35.04
CA CYS A 256 -16.64 -48.46 34.04
C CYS A 256 -17.09 -48.72 32.59
N ASP A 257 -18.09 -49.56 32.34
CA ASP A 257 -18.77 -49.69 31.04
C ASP A 257 -20.14 -49.01 31.13
N PHE A 258 -20.18 -47.69 30.95
CA PHE A 258 -21.43 -46.92 31.03
C PHE A 258 -21.47 -45.78 30.00
N VAL A 259 -22.56 -45.02 29.96
CA VAL A 259 -22.70 -43.82 29.12
C VAL A 259 -23.06 -42.63 30.00
N LEU A 260 -22.12 -41.69 30.18
CA LEU A 260 -22.24 -40.58 31.15
C LEU A 260 -23.52 -39.74 30.96
N GLU A 261 -23.95 -39.47 29.72
CA GLU A 261 -25.18 -38.71 29.44
C GLU A 261 -26.49 -39.43 29.85
N HIS A 262 -26.42 -40.71 30.21
CA HIS A 262 -27.58 -41.56 30.50
C HIS A 262 -27.79 -41.88 31.98
N GLN A 263 -26.96 -41.37 32.90
CA GLN A 263 -27.11 -41.59 34.33
C GLN A 263 -28.46 -41.07 34.85
N ASP A 264 -29.41 -41.98 35.08
CA ASP A 264 -30.80 -41.68 35.44
C ASP A 264 -31.16 -41.93 36.91
N CYS A 265 -30.23 -42.49 37.69
CA CYS A 265 -30.32 -42.61 39.15
C CYS A 265 -29.23 -41.77 39.87
N SER A 266 -28.42 -42.32 40.76
CA SER A 266 -27.50 -41.52 41.58
C SER A 266 -26.28 -42.33 42.01
N PRO A 267 -25.08 -42.07 41.44
CA PRO A 267 -23.91 -42.91 41.61
C PRO A 267 -23.58 -43.24 43.06
N SER A 268 -23.08 -44.45 43.27
CA SER A 268 -22.79 -45.05 44.56
C SER A 268 -21.63 -44.36 45.30
N GLU A 269 -21.40 -44.78 46.54
CA GLU A 269 -20.21 -44.40 47.31
C GLU A 269 -19.02 -45.37 47.09
N ALA A 270 -19.15 -46.35 46.18
CA ALA A 270 -18.03 -47.12 45.64
C ALA A 270 -17.46 -46.35 44.44
N TRP A 271 -18.18 -46.37 43.31
CA TRP A 271 -17.89 -45.69 42.03
C TRP A 271 -17.17 -44.34 42.18
N LYS A 272 -17.67 -43.44 43.04
CA LYS A 272 -17.06 -42.13 43.33
C LYS A 272 -15.63 -42.13 43.92
N LYS A 273 -15.02 -43.29 44.14
CA LYS A 273 -13.66 -43.50 44.69
C LYS A 273 -12.86 -44.50 43.86
N ASP A 274 -13.51 -45.10 42.87
CA ASP A 274 -12.86 -45.84 41.83
C ASP A 274 -12.41 -44.82 40.76
N ASP A 275 -11.66 -45.31 39.79
CA ASP A 275 -10.87 -44.59 38.78
C ASP A 275 -10.97 -45.47 37.53
N CYS A 276 -11.72 -45.02 36.52
CA CYS A 276 -12.25 -45.89 35.47
C CYS A 276 -11.42 -45.91 34.18
N ASP A 277 -10.94 -44.76 33.71
CA ASP A 277 -9.98 -44.67 32.60
C ASP A 277 -8.51 -44.88 33.06
N GLY A 278 -8.19 -44.57 34.30
CA GLY A 278 -6.86 -44.74 34.88
C GLY A 278 -5.99 -43.49 34.91
N ASP A 279 -6.55 -42.27 34.81
CA ASP A 279 -5.79 -41.01 34.91
C ASP A 279 -5.17 -40.78 36.30
N GLY A 280 -5.84 -41.23 37.37
CA GLY A 280 -5.42 -41.05 38.77
C GLY A 280 -6.17 -40.00 39.59
N VAL A 281 -7.17 -39.31 39.03
CA VAL A 281 -8.31 -38.71 39.74
C VAL A 281 -9.31 -39.84 40.06
N SER A 282 -10.46 -39.53 40.65
CA SER A 282 -11.54 -40.50 40.89
C SER A 282 -12.86 -39.98 40.35
N ASN A 283 -13.74 -40.87 39.89
CA ASN A 283 -15.01 -40.55 39.19
C ASN A 283 -15.91 -39.55 39.97
N GLY A 284 -15.76 -39.53 41.29
CA GLY A 284 -16.50 -38.62 42.18
C GLY A 284 -15.92 -37.21 42.27
N LYS A 285 -14.62 -37.04 41.98
CA LYS A 285 -13.88 -35.78 42.00
C LYS A 285 -13.92 -35.08 40.65
N GLU A 286 -13.73 -35.83 39.56
CA GLU A 286 -13.95 -35.37 38.19
C GLU A 286 -15.33 -34.76 38.02
N LYS A 287 -16.35 -35.44 38.56
CA LYS A 287 -17.74 -34.97 38.58
C LYS A 287 -17.99 -33.75 39.49
N GLU A 288 -17.03 -33.34 40.33
CA GLU A 288 -17.03 -32.02 40.99
C GLU A 288 -16.37 -30.93 40.13
N ASP A 289 -15.42 -31.29 39.27
CA ASP A 289 -14.65 -30.37 38.41
C ASP A 289 -15.35 -30.09 37.07
N GLY A 290 -15.89 -31.13 36.43
CA GLY A 290 -16.63 -31.06 35.17
C GLY A 290 -16.15 -32.01 34.06
N THR A 291 -15.20 -32.91 34.35
CA THR A 291 -14.57 -33.81 33.37
C THR A 291 -15.29 -35.17 33.25
N ASP A 292 -14.95 -35.97 32.21
CA ASP A 292 -15.58 -37.27 31.88
C ASP A 292 -14.78 -38.50 32.39
N PRO A 293 -15.29 -39.27 33.39
CA PRO A 293 -14.62 -40.45 34.00
C PRO A 293 -14.44 -41.71 33.12
N LEU A 294 -14.33 -41.49 31.82
CA LEU A 294 -14.13 -42.49 30.77
C LEU A 294 -13.10 -42.02 29.71
N ASP A 295 -12.58 -40.80 29.81
CA ASP A 295 -11.56 -40.26 28.92
C ASP A 295 -10.27 -39.92 29.70
N PRO A 296 -9.19 -40.72 29.57
CA PRO A 296 -7.95 -40.54 30.35
C PRO A 296 -7.20 -39.23 30.07
N CYS A 297 -7.69 -38.41 29.14
CA CYS A 297 -7.16 -37.10 28.77
C CYS A 297 -8.13 -35.93 29.09
N ASP A 298 -9.31 -36.18 29.69
CA ASP A 298 -10.15 -35.12 30.28
C ASP A 298 -10.03 -35.17 31.81
N PHE A 299 -9.03 -34.50 32.38
CA PHE A 299 -8.81 -34.49 33.83
C PHE A 299 -8.23 -33.16 34.31
N VAL A 300 -8.08 -33.00 35.63
CA VAL A 300 -7.41 -31.84 36.23
C VAL A 300 -6.17 -32.31 37.01
N LEU A 301 -4.98 -32.02 36.47
CA LEU A 301 -3.70 -32.53 37.00
C LEU A 301 -3.49 -32.24 38.51
N GLU A 302 -3.93 -31.08 39.02
CA GLU A 302 -3.80 -30.75 40.45
C GLU A 302 -4.74 -31.55 41.39
N HIS A 303 -5.67 -32.33 40.82
CA HIS A 303 -6.68 -33.08 41.55
C HIS A 303 -6.47 -34.60 41.61
N GLN A 304 -5.40 -35.15 41.01
CA GLN A 304 -5.08 -36.59 41.08
C GLN A 304 -4.99 -37.06 42.55
N ASP A 305 -6.01 -37.79 43.00
CA ASP A 305 -6.19 -38.19 44.40
C ASP A 305 -5.96 -39.69 44.67
N CYS A 306 -5.81 -40.50 43.61
CA CYS A 306 -5.41 -41.90 43.69
C CYS A 306 -3.99 -42.16 43.12
N SER A 307 -3.81 -42.92 42.05
CA SER A 307 -2.48 -43.24 41.47
C SER A 307 -2.60 -43.71 40.00
N PRO A 308 -2.12 -42.92 39.01
CA PRO A 308 -2.31 -43.18 37.59
C PRO A 308 -1.90 -44.59 37.14
N SER A 309 -2.64 -45.10 36.16
CA SER A 309 -2.50 -46.45 35.61
C SER A 309 -1.19 -46.67 34.84
N GLU A 310 -0.95 -47.92 34.43
CA GLU A 310 0.16 -48.25 33.54
C GLU A 310 -0.19 -48.12 32.04
N ALA A 311 -1.41 -47.69 31.70
CA ALA A 311 -1.78 -47.21 30.37
C ALA A 311 -1.39 -45.73 30.27
N TRP A 312 -2.22 -44.84 30.84
CA TRP A 312 -2.08 -43.37 30.91
C TRP A 312 -0.64 -42.84 30.85
N LYS A 313 0.26 -43.36 31.70
CA LYS A 313 1.70 -43.05 31.74
C LYS A 313 2.50 -43.20 30.44
N LYS A 314 1.98 -43.91 29.45
CA LYS A 314 2.61 -44.23 28.16
C LYS A 314 1.74 -43.80 26.98
N ASP A 315 0.55 -43.29 27.31
CA ASP A 315 -0.25 -42.53 26.40
C ASP A 315 0.28 -41.08 26.45
N ASP A 316 -0.30 -40.24 25.60
CA ASP A 316 0.18 -38.94 25.13
C ASP A 316 -1.13 -38.22 24.78
N CYS A 317 -1.46 -37.19 25.57
CA CYS A 317 -2.84 -36.70 25.71
C CYS A 317 -3.15 -35.43 24.90
N ASP A 318 -2.17 -34.55 24.69
CA ASP A 318 -2.28 -33.36 23.84
C ASP A 318 -1.63 -33.55 22.45
N GLY A 319 -0.77 -34.56 22.30
CA GLY A 319 -0.13 -34.93 21.05
C GLY A 319 1.29 -34.40 20.86
N ASP A 320 1.95 -33.89 21.91
CA ASP A 320 3.33 -33.37 21.88
C ASP A 320 4.41 -34.42 21.54
N GLY A 321 4.08 -35.71 21.61
CA GLY A 321 4.99 -36.81 21.36
C GLY A 321 5.91 -37.20 22.53
N VAL A 322 5.75 -36.61 23.70
CA VAL A 322 6.33 -37.07 24.98
C VAL A 322 5.36 -38.12 25.58
N THR A 323 5.36 -38.36 26.88
CA THR A 323 4.38 -39.24 27.54
C THR A 323 4.09 -38.74 28.94
N ASN A 324 2.88 -38.99 29.44
CA ASN A 324 2.39 -38.47 30.71
C ASN A 324 3.20 -38.91 31.96
N GLU A 325 4.12 -39.90 31.85
CA GLU A 325 5.11 -40.23 32.91
C GLU A 325 6.44 -39.49 32.76
N ASP A 326 6.90 -39.19 31.53
CA ASP A 326 8.17 -38.50 31.28
C ASP A 326 8.05 -36.98 31.46
N GLU A 327 6.99 -36.36 30.94
CA GLU A 327 6.64 -34.96 31.25
C GLU A 327 6.58 -34.68 32.76
N LYS A 328 5.95 -35.60 33.50
CA LYS A 328 5.82 -35.56 34.96
C LYS A 328 7.15 -35.70 35.69
N ASN A 329 8.21 -36.20 35.02
CA ASN A 329 9.58 -36.21 35.53
C ASN A 329 10.31 -34.89 35.24
N ASP A 330 10.09 -34.30 34.06
CA ASP A 330 10.80 -33.11 33.57
C ASP A 330 10.19 -31.80 34.08
N GLY A 331 8.86 -31.77 34.27
CA GLY A 331 8.11 -30.74 34.98
C GLY A 331 7.04 -30.01 34.17
N THR A 332 6.59 -30.60 33.07
CA THR A 332 5.59 -30.06 32.15
C THR A 332 4.17 -30.57 32.47
N ASP A 333 3.17 -30.29 31.62
CA ASP A 333 1.73 -30.48 31.91
C ASP A 333 1.04 -31.29 30.78
N PRO A 334 0.65 -32.58 30.99
CA PRO A 334 0.15 -33.51 29.96
C PRO A 334 -1.21 -33.21 29.30
N LEU A 335 -1.59 -31.94 29.23
CA LEU A 335 -2.85 -31.41 28.71
C LEU A 335 -2.64 -30.04 28.02
N ASP A 336 -1.38 -29.65 27.78
CA ASP A 336 -0.97 -28.38 27.21
C ASP A 336 0.13 -28.66 26.18
N PRO A 337 -0.21 -28.74 24.87
CA PRO A 337 0.74 -29.15 23.84
C PRO A 337 1.93 -28.19 23.64
N CYS A 338 1.91 -27.04 24.33
CA CYS A 338 3.01 -26.07 24.35
C CYS A 338 3.91 -26.22 25.59
N SER A 339 3.62 -27.20 26.45
CA SER A 339 4.33 -27.53 27.68
C SER A 339 5.11 -28.84 27.48
N TYR A 340 6.25 -28.79 26.79
CA TYR A 340 7.05 -30.00 26.48
C TYR A 340 8.57 -29.75 26.50
N ASP A 341 9.36 -30.83 26.67
CA ASP A 341 10.82 -30.81 26.50
C ASP A 341 11.20 -31.54 25.19
N PRO A 342 11.70 -30.82 24.16
CA PRO A 342 12.10 -31.43 22.88
C PRO A 342 13.15 -32.55 22.97
N ASP A 343 13.97 -32.60 24.02
CA ASP A 343 14.96 -33.67 24.24
C ASP A 343 14.29 -34.98 24.76
N SER A 344 13.01 -34.93 25.15
CA SER A 344 12.20 -36.02 25.72
C SER A 344 11.13 -36.60 24.76
N ILE A 345 10.95 -36.07 23.54
CA ILE A 345 10.01 -36.61 22.54
C ILE A 345 10.39 -38.06 22.15
N THR A 346 9.45 -39.01 22.28
CA THR A 346 9.66 -40.43 21.93
C THR A 346 8.54 -41.09 21.11
N LEU A 347 7.39 -40.44 21.00
CA LEU A 347 6.26 -40.78 20.15
C LEU A 347 6.20 -39.81 18.93
N PRO A 348 5.31 -40.03 17.95
CA PRO A 348 5.11 -39.10 16.85
C PRO A 348 4.09 -38.02 17.23
N GLN A 349 4.46 -36.75 17.06
CA GLN A 349 3.56 -35.61 17.26
C GLN A 349 2.28 -35.73 16.40
N THR A 350 1.12 -35.47 17.02
CA THR A 350 -0.21 -35.59 16.39
C THR A 350 -1.23 -34.66 17.08
N GLY A 351 -2.53 -34.85 16.80
CA GLY A 351 -3.58 -34.31 17.66
C GLY A 351 -3.64 -32.79 17.69
N ASP A 352 -3.77 -32.26 18.90
CA ASP A 352 -3.99 -30.83 19.13
C ASP A 352 -2.67 -30.05 19.02
N TYR A 353 -1.52 -30.66 19.34
CA TYR A 353 -0.17 -30.12 19.06
C TYR A 353 -0.01 -29.60 17.63
N LEU A 354 -0.39 -30.39 16.62
CA LEU A 354 -0.26 -29.99 15.21
C LEU A 354 -1.22 -28.85 14.80
N THR A 355 -2.04 -28.34 15.72
CA THR A 355 -2.96 -27.20 15.54
C THR A 355 -2.77 -26.11 16.59
N ALA A 356 -1.79 -26.28 17.48
CA ALA A 356 -1.34 -25.26 18.41
C ALA A 356 -0.43 -24.25 17.69
N ASP A 357 -0.23 -23.13 18.38
CA ASP A 357 0.58 -21.96 18.03
C ASP A 357 1.27 -21.64 19.37
N CYS A 358 2.48 -22.17 19.56
CA CYS A 358 3.04 -22.41 20.90
C CYS A 358 3.98 -21.34 21.42
N ASP A 359 4.54 -20.51 20.54
CA ASP A 359 5.34 -19.34 20.88
C ASP A 359 4.59 -18.02 20.62
N GLY A 360 3.49 -18.07 19.85
CA GLY A 360 2.57 -16.96 19.61
C GLY A 360 2.75 -16.23 18.28
N ASP A 361 3.55 -16.75 17.35
CA ASP A 361 3.83 -16.08 16.07
C ASP A 361 2.63 -16.06 15.10
N GLY A 362 1.72 -17.03 15.17
CA GLY A 362 0.57 -17.16 14.28
C GLY A 362 0.69 -18.18 13.14
N VAL A 363 1.79 -18.92 13.03
CA VAL A 363 1.87 -20.22 12.32
C VAL A 363 1.32 -21.30 13.25
N THR A 364 1.15 -22.54 12.78
CA THR A 364 0.88 -23.69 13.66
C THR A 364 2.05 -24.66 13.64
N ASN A 365 2.31 -25.35 14.77
CA ASN A 365 3.42 -26.31 14.89
C ASN A 365 3.43 -27.36 13.75
N GLY A 366 2.26 -27.68 13.19
CA GLY A 366 2.10 -28.62 12.07
C GLY A 366 2.39 -28.05 10.68
N ASP A 367 2.29 -26.73 10.49
CA ASP A 367 2.77 -26.02 9.30
C ASP A 367 4.29 -25.78 9.40
N GLU A 368 4.78 -25.43 10.59
CA GLU A 368 6.21 -25.33 10.91
C GLU A 368 6.99 -26.63 10.69
N GLU A 369 6.39 -27.78 11.02
CA GLU A 369 6.96 -29.10 10.68
C GLU A 369 7.12 -29.34 9.15
N GLU A 370 6.33 -28.67 8.29
CA GLU A 370 6.46 -28.76 6.83
C GLU A 370 7.47 -27.73 6.27
N ASP A 371 7.54 -26.53 6.82
CA ASP A 371 8.49 -25.47 6.41
C ASP A 371 9.91 -25.67 6.99
N GLY A 372 10.01 -26.15 8.24
CA GLY A 372 11.25 -26.57 8.90
C GLY A 372 11.81 -25.62 9.96
N THR A 373 10.92 -24.92 10.67
CA THR A 373 11.22 -23.94 11.75
C THR A 373 11.13 -24.58 13.16
N ASP A 374 11.17 -23.80 14.24
CA ASP A 374 11.21 -24.28 15.64
C ASP A 374 10.01 -23.75 16.47
N PRO A 375 8.97 -24.58 16.77
CA PRO A 375 7.72 -24.19 17.47
C PRO A 375 7.85 -23.77 18.95
N GLN A 376 8.96 -23.13 19.32
CA GLN A 376 9.27 -22.52 20.62
C GLN A 376 10.05 -21.20 20.49
N ASP A 377 10.34 -20.71 19.27
CA ASP A 377 11.11 -19.49 19.01
C ASP A 377 10.37 -18.63 17.97
N ALA A 378 9.53 -17.71 18.45
CA ALA A 378 8.59 -16.91 17.65
C ALA A 378 9.22 -15.94 16.62
N CYS A 379 10.52 -16.06 16.38
CA CYS A 379 11.31 -15.36 15.37
C CYS A 379 11.99 -16.30 14.35
N ASP A 380 11.82 -17.63 14.46
CA ASP A 380 12.11 -18.60 13.40
C ASP A 380 10.77 -19.06 12.81
N PHE A 381 10.23 -18.34 11.82
CA PHE A 381 8.94 -18.65 11.19
C PHE A 381 8.95 -18.33 9.68
N VAL A 382 7.85 -18.66 8.98
CA VAL A 382 7.62 -18.27 7.58
C VAL A 382 6.40 -17.36 7.49
N LEU A 383 6.61 -16.08 7.13
CA LEU A 383 5.54 -15.07 7.10
C LEU A 383 4.34 -15.44 6.20
N ASP A 384 4.60 -16.13 5.07
CA ASP A 384 3.57 -16.63 4.14
C ASP A 384 2.69 -17.75 4.75
N SER A 385 3.11 -18.34 5.88
CA SER A 385 2.47 -19.45 6.61
C SER A 385 1.72 -19.02 7.87
N GLN A 386 1.75 -17.74 8.25
CA GLN A 386 0.96 -17.22 9.39
C GLN A 386 -0.54 -17.23 9.05
N THR A 387 -1.26 -18.24 9.55
CA THR A 387 -2.71 -18.44 9.30
C THR A 387 -3.60 -18.27 10.55
N VAL A 388 -3.00 -18.24 11.73
CA VAL A 388 -3.59 -17.90 13.02
C VAL A 388 -3.42 -16.39 13.26
N THR A 389 -3.85 -15.86 14.42
CA THR A 389 -3.67 -14.45 14.78
C THR A 389 -2.59 -14.36 15.85
N PRO A 390 -1.43 -13.70 15.59
CA PRO A 390 -0.32 -13.65 16.53
C PRO A 390 -0.71 -13.08 17.90
N ASP A 391 0.00 -13.51 18.94
CA ASP A 391 -0.21 -13.13 20.32
C ASP A 391 0.39 -11.74 20.68
N SER A 392 0.03 -11.24 21.86
CA SER A 392 0.48 -9.96 22.42
C SER A 392 1.96 -9.88 22.85
N ALA A 393 2.69 -10.99 22.95
CA ALA A 393 4.13 -11.03 23.16
C ALA A 393 4.88 -11.01 21.81
N TRP A 394 4.43 -11.77 20.81
CA TRP A 394 4.99 -11.66 19.44
C TRP A 394 4.83 -10.25 18.88
N ASN A 395 3.61 -9.68 18.93
CA ASN A 395 3.32 -8.32 18.48
C ASN A 395 4.16 -7.23 19.18
N ALA A 396 4.67 -7.51 20.39
CA ALA A 396 5.49 -6.58 21.19
C ALA A 396 6.98 -6.96 21.20
N SER A 397 7.39 -7.88 20.33
CA SER A 397 8.78 -8.27 20.08
C SER A 397 9.34 -7.52 18.88
N ASP A 398 10.61 -7.82 18.60
CA ASP A 398 11.53 -7.23 17.62
C ASP A 398 12.44 -8.41 17.27
N CYS A 399 12.27 -8.98 16.08
CA CYS A 399 12.77 -10.33 15.77
C CYS A 399 14.12 -10.32 15.04
N ASP A 400 14.38 -9.35 14.17
CA ASP A 400 15.65 -9.21 13.45
C ASP A 400 16.63 -8.21 14.11
N GLY A 401 16.14 -7.36 15.01
CA GLY A 401 16.92 -6.37 15.74
C GLY A 401 16.83 -4.94 15.19
N ASP A 402 15.95 -4.63 14.24
CA ASP A 402 15.82 -3.29 13.63
C ASP A 402 15.38 -2.19 14.63
N GLY A 403 14.74 -2.56 15.75
CA GLY A 403 14.22 -1.64 16.77
C GLY A 403 12.80 -1.09 16.52
N VAL A 404 12.07 -1.56 15.50
CA VAL A 404 10.61 -1.39 15.37
C VAL A 404 9.94 -2.50 16.21
N THR A 405 8.62 -2.68 16.14
CA THR A 405 7.95 -3.85 16.72
C THR A 405 7.16 -4.59 15.65
N ASN A 406 7.04 -5.91 15.79
CA ASN A 406 6.36 -6.75 14.81
C ASN A 406 4.87 -6.34 14.59
N GLU A 407 4.23 -5.62 15.52
CA GLU A 407 2.92 -4.97 15.33
C GLU A 407 3.02 -3.69 14.48
N ASP A 408 3.96 -2.79 14.79
CA ASP A 408 4.16 -1.54 14.04
C ASP A 408 4.54 -1.82 12.58
N GLU A 409 5.44 -2.79 12.34
CA GLU A 409 5.80 -3.27 11.00
C GLU A 409 4.62 -3.79 10.18
N LYS A 410 3.74 -4.60 10.79
CA LYS A 410 2.52 -5.09 10.14
C LYS A 410 1.51 -3.98 9.86
N ASN A 411 1.63 -2.81 10.50
CA ASN A 411 0.85 -1.62 10.16
C ASN A 411 1.49 -0.80 9.03
N ASP A 412 2.83 -0.69 9.00
CA ASP A 412 3.58 0.05 7.99
C ASP A 412 3.79 -0.73 6.66
N GLY A 413 3.74 -2.07 6.72
CA GLY A 413 3.85 -2.97 5.58
C GLY A 413 5.26 -3.53 5.33
N THR A 414 6.07 -3.65 6.38
CA THR A 414 7.44 -4.20 6.33
C THR A 414 7.48 -5.69 6.72
N ASP A 415 8.67 -6.29 6.88
CA ASP A 415 8.86 -7.74 7.00
C ASP A 415 9.68 -8.09 8.28
N PRO A 416 9.04 -8.57 9.37
CA PRO A 416 9.66 -8.78 10.70
C PRO A 416 10.79 -9.81 10.83
N LEU A 417 11.38 -10.23 9.71
CA LEU A 417 12.49 -11.18 9.59
C LEU A 417 13.60 -10.69 8.64
N ASP A 418 13.47 -9.48 8.08
CA ASP A 418 14.46 -8.84 7.21
C ASP A 418 14.87 -7.49 7.83
N PRO A 419 16.04 -7.39 8.51
CA PRO A 419 16.45 -6.18 9.22
C PRO A 419 16.75 -4.98 8.31
N CYS A 420 16.60 -5.14 6.99
CA CYS A 420 16.70 -4.07 6.00
C CYS A 420 15.31 -3.61 5.49
N SER A 421 14.24 -4.22 5.99
CA SER A 421 12.84 -3.96 5.68
C SER A 421 12.19 -3.28 6.89
N TYR A 422 12.43 -1.98 7.08
CA TYR A 422 11.89 -1.25 8.24
C TYR A 422 11.56 0.22 7.95
N ASN A 423 10.72 0.82 8.81
CA ASN A 423 10.40 2.24 8.79
C ASN A 423 11.17 3.00 9.91
N PRO A 424 12.17 3.85 9.60
CA PRO A 424 12.96 4.54 10.61
C PRO A 424 12.17 5.55 11.47
N ASP A 425 11.00 6.02 11.02
CA ASP A 425 10.09 6.85 11.85
C ASP A 425 9.35 6.04 12.93
N SER A 426 9.32 4.70 12.82
CA SER A 426 8.62 3.76 13.71
C SER A 426 9.52 3.05 14.72
N ILE A 427 10.83 3.33 14.75
CA ILE A 427 11.77 2.75 15.72
C ILE A 427 11.37 3.19 17.15
N THR A 428 11.01 2.24 18.00
CA THR A 428 10.66 2.48 19.42
C THR A 428 11.51 1.70 20.43
N LEU A 429 12.22 0.67 19.96
CA LEU A 429 13.14 -0.17 20.74
C LEU A 429 14.61 0.17 20.39
N PRO A 430 15.59 -0.36 21.14
CA PRO A 430 17.00 -0.19 20.81
C PRO A 430 17.42 -1.25 19.79
N GLN A 431 17.94 -0.80 18.64
CA GLN A 431 18.42 -1.65 17.55
C GLN A 431 19.54 -2.59 18.05
N THR A 432 19.46 -3.89 17.73
CA THR A 432 20.41 -4.93 18.17
C THR A 432 20.57 -6.06 17.14
N GLY A 433 20.50 -7.32 17.58
CA GLY A 433 20.33 -8.51 16.74
C GLY A 433 21.26 -8.62 15.54
N ASP A 434 20.64 -9.04 14.44
CA ASP A 434 21.27 -9.25 13.15
C ASP A 434 21.32 -7.94 12.34
N TYR A 435 20.40 -6.98 12.58
CA TYR A 435 20.47 -5.58 12.10
C TYR A 435 21.86 -4.96 12.26
N LEU A 436 22.46 -5.01 13.45
CA LEU A 436 23.81 -4.45 13.69
C LEU A 436 24.93 -5.16 12.90
N THR A 437 24.62 -6.24 12.18
CA THR A 437 25.54 -6.99 11.31
C THR A 437 25.07 -7.09 9.86
N ALA A 438 23.92 -6.48 9.53
CA ALA A 438 23.43 -6.28 8.18
C ALA A 438 24.21 -5.18 7.46
N ASP A 439 23.97 -5.07 6.16
CA ASP A 439 24.64 -4.23 5.15
C ASP A 439 23.49 -3.90 4.18
N CYS A 440 22.64 -2.94 4.59
CA CYS A 440 21.25 -2.86 4.12
C CYS A 440 21.06 -2.05 2.83
N ASP A 441 21.94 -1.09 2.58
CA ASP A 441 22.00 -0.33 1.32
C ASP A 441 22.95 -0.99 0.29
N GLY A 442 23.83 -1.89 0.74
CA GLY A 442 24.79 -2.64 -0.05
C GLY A 442 26.17 -2.01 -0.22
N ASP A 443 26.52 -0.96 0.54
CA ASP A 443 27.83 -0.29 0.45
C ASP A 443 29.01 -1.16 0.96
N GLY A 444 28.77 -2.08 1.89
CA GLY A 444 29.78 -2.95 2.47
C GLY A 444 30.40 -2.49 3.80
N VAL A 445 29.92 -1.41 4.42
CA VAL A 445 29.92 -1.21 5.88
C VAL A 445 28.80 -2.09 6.48
N THR A 446 28.63 -2.09 7.79
CA THR A 446 27.44 -2.67 8.45
C THR A 446 26.76 -1.63 9.30
N ASN A 447 25.43 -1.70 9.44
CA ASN A 447 24.61 -0.72 10.17
C ASN A 447 25.16 -0.40 11.58
N GLY A 448 25.78 -1.39 12.25
CA GLY A 448 26.39 -1.22 13.58
C GLY A 448 27.80 -0.60 13.62
N ASP A 449 28.54 -0.57 12.50
CA ASP A 449 29.77 0.23 12.32
C ASP A 449 29.36 1.68 11.93
N GLU A 450 28.32 1.84 11.10
CA GLU A 450 27.73 3.13 10.74
C GLU A 450 27.15 3.89 11.93
N GLU A 451 26.52 3.20 12.90
CA GLU A 451 26.11 3.79 14.18
C GLU A 451 27.29 4.41 14.98
N GLU A 452 28.53 3.91 14.82
CA GLU A 452 29.72 4.50 15.49
C GLU A 452 30.31 5.67 14.69
N ASP A 453 30.28 5.63 13.36
CA ASP A 453 30.80 6.70 12.48
C ASP A 453 29.79 7.87 12.29
N GLY A 454 28.50 7.57 12.26
CA GLY A 454 27.38 8.53 12.21
C GLY A 454 26.77 8.77 10.84
N THR A 455 26.67 7.72 10.02
CA THR A 455 26.07 7.70 8.66
C THR A 455 24.65 7.10 8.65
N ASP A 456 24.03 6.92 7.48
CA ASP A 456 22.64 6.49 7.31
C ASP A 456 22.53 5.12 6.57
N PRO A 457 22.23 4.00 7.28
CA PRO A 457 22.20 2.62 6.73
C PRO A 457 21.16 2.32 5.63
N GLN A 458 20.57 3.35 5.02
CA GLN A 458 19.66 3.28 3.87
C GLN A 458 20.14 4.11 2.67
N ASP A 459 21.26 4.85 2.78
CA ASP A 459 21.86 5.64 1.70
C ASP A 459 23.29 5.18 1.42
N ALA A 460 23.42 4.29 0.42
CA ALA A 460 24.66 3.69 -0.08
C ALA A 460 25.76 4.68 -0.54
N CYS A 461 25.52 5.99 -0.42
CA CYS A 461 26.46 7.07 -0.69
C CYS A 461 26.77 7.98 0.53
N ASP A 462 26.18 7.76 1.71
CA ASP A 462 26.64 8.31 2.99
C ASP A 462 27.32 7.19 3.79
N PHE A 463 28.63 7.00 3.61
CA PHE A 463 29.38 5.94 4.30
C PHE A 463 30.82 6.38 4.62
N VAL A 464 31.57 5.56 5.37
CA VAL A 464 33.00 5.77 5.64
C VAL A 464 33.84 4.70 4.96
N LEU A 465 34.58 5.08 3.91
CA LEU A 465 35.37 4.15 3.08
C LEU A 465 36.44 3.33 3.86
N ASP A 466 36.97 3.86 4.96
CA ASP A 466 37.92 3.15 5.85
C ASP A 466 37.23 2.06 6.73
N SER A 467 35.88 2.07 6.77
CA SER A 467 35.00 1.20 7.56
C SER A 467 34.28 0.11 6.73
N GLN A 468 34.43 0.08 5.39
CA GLN A 468 33.90 -1.01 4.56
C GLN A 468 34.60 -2.36 4.89
N THR A 469 33.96 -3.19 5.73
CA THR A 469 34.50 -4.50 6.17
C THR A 469 33.85 -5.71 5.49
N VAL A 470 32.68 -5.54 4.87
CA VAL A 470 31.92 -6.56 4.13
C VAL A 470 32.35 -6.53 2.65
N THR A 471 31.47 -6.77 1.70
CA THR A 471 31.79 -6.78 0.27
C THR A 471 30.60 -6.18 -0.47
N PRO A 472 30.71 -4.94 -0.98
CA PRO A 472 29.58 -4.23 -1.54
C PRO A 472 28.83 -5.01 -2.62
N ASP A 473 27.54 -4.74 -2.71
CA ASP A 473 26.62 -5.39 -3.62
C ASP A 473 26.82 -4.93 -5.10
N SER A 474 26.12 -5.58 -6.02
CA SER A 474 26.15 -5.23 -7.46
C SER A 474 25.46 -3.92 -7.85
N THR A 475 24.69 -3.32 -6.94
CA THR A 475 24.00 -2.03 -7.09
C THR A 475 24.96 -0.91 -6.74
N TRP A 476 25.55 -0.92 -5.52
CA TRP A 476 26.62 0.03 -5.12
C TRP A 476 27.77 0.05 -6.12
N ASN A 477 28.26 -1.12 -6.54
CA ASN A 477 29.36 -1.23 -7.52
C ASN A 477 29.02 -0.62 -8.91
N ALA A 478 27.74 -0.41 -9.23
CA ALA A 478 27.27 0.19 -10.48
C ALA A 478 26.72 1.62 -10.30
N SER A 479 26.70 2.14 -9.08
CA SER A 479 26.41 3.53 -8.74
C SER A 479 27.62 4.44 -8.99
N ASP A 480 27.35 5.73 -8.86
CA ASP A 480 28.23 6.89 -8.98
C ASP A 480 27.80 7.80 -7.82
N CYS A 481 28.53 7.78 -6.70
CA CYS A 481 28.07 8.38 -5.45
C CYS A 481 28.43 9.87 -5.31
N ASP A 482 29.54 10.32 -5.89
CA ASP A 482 29.96 11.72 -5.84
C ASP A 482 29.65 12.53 -7.12
N GLY A 483 29.20 11.85 -8.19
CA GLY A 483 28.69 12.44 -9.42
C GLY A 483 29.73 12.72 -10.50
N ASP A 484 30.93 12.14 -10.43
CA ASP A 484 32.02 12.35 -11.40
C ASP A 484 31.85 11.61 -12.74
N GLY A 485 30.87 10.70 -12.85
CA GLY A 485 30.63 9.88 -14.03
C GLY A 485 31.47 8.61 -14.14
N VAL A 486 32.28 8.26 -13.15
CA VAL A 486 32.91 6.93 -12.99
C VAL A 486 31.92 6.03 -12.22
N THR A 487 32.25 4.76 -11.98
CA THR A 487 31.46 3.88 -11.11
C THR A 487 32.28 3.44 -9.92
N ASN A 488 31.61 3.22 -8.79
CA ASN A 488 32.26 2.81 -7.54
C ASN A 488 33.10 1.52 -7.71
N GLU A 489 32.78 0.60 -8.66
CA GLU A 489 33.66 -0.53 -9.02
C GLU A 489 34.93 -0.09 -9.77
N ASP A 490 34.84 0.76 -10.79
CA ASP A 490 35.99 1.18 -11.60
C ASP A 490 37.01 1.98 -10.76
N GLU A 491 36.52 2.87 -9.91
CA GLU A 491 37.33 3.62 -8.94
C GLU A 491 38.09 2.73 -7.96
N LYS A 492 37.38 1.78 -7.35
CA LYS A 492 37.94 0.78 -6.43
C LYS A 492 38.96 -0.13 -7.12
N ASN A 493 38.94 -0.21 -8.46
CA ASN A 493 39.89 -0.95 -9.27
C ASN A 493 41.16 -0.15 -9.66
N ASP A 494 41.08 1.16 -9.88
CA ASP A 494 42.25 1.99 -10.25
C ASP A 494 42.86 2.82 -9.10
N GLY A 495 42.07 3.11 -8.06
CA GLY A 495 42.51 3.56 -6.73
C GLY A 495 42.11 4.99 -6.35
N THR A 496 40.94 5.43 -6.80
CA THR A 496 40.30 6.71 -6.44
C THR A 496 39.33 6.53 -5.24
N ASP A 497 38.41 7.46 -4.99
CA ASP A 497 37.70 7.62 -3.71
C ASP A 497 36.23 8.04 -3.95
N PRO A 498 35.25 7.10 -3.92
CA PRO A 498 33.86 7.33 -4.38
C PRO A 498 32.98 8.33 -3.61
N LEU A 499 33.59 9.19 -2.80
CA LEU A 499 32.98 10.23 -1.99
C LEU A 499 33.70 11.58 -2.13
N ASP A 500 34.64 11.71 -3.07
CA ASP A 500 35.38 12.93 -3.39
C ASP A 500 35.39 13.15 -4.90
N SER A 501 34.43 13.93 -5.39
CA SER A 501 34.21 14.32 -6.80
C SER A 501 35.44 14.88 -7.54
N CYS A 502 36.53 15.18 -6.83
CA CYS A 502 37.80 15.67 -7.36
C CYS A 502 38.93 14.61 -7.33
N SER A 503 38.67 13.44 -6.78
CA SER A 503 39.54 12.27 -6.74
C SER A 503 39.03 11.26 -7.78
N TYR A 504 39.30 11.48 -9.06
CA TYR A 504 38.83 10.59 -10.13
C TYR A 504 39.85 10.32 -11.26
N ASN A 505 39.50 9.40 -12.15
CA ASN A 505 40.29 9.05 -13.33
C ASN A 505 39.52 9.36 -14.65
N PRO A 506 39.93 10.39 -15.42
CA PRO A 506 39.27 10.75 -16.69
C PRO A 506 39.26 9.66 -17.78
N ASP A 507 40.13 8.64 -17.71
CA ASP A 507 40.10 7.49 -18.63
C ASP A 507 39.00 6.45 -18.26
N SER A 508 38.39 6.57 -17.06
CA SER A 508 37.41 5.63 -16.48
C SER A 508 35.95 6.12 -16.52
N ILE A 509 35.68 7.37 -16.92
CA ILE A 509 34.31 7.93 -16.99
C ILE A 509 33.45 7.13 -17.98
N THR A 510 32.30 6.63 -17.52
CA THR A 510 31.31 5.89 -18.33
C THR A 510 29.86 6.37 -18.20
N LEU A 511 29.56 7.15 -17.17
CA LEU A 511 28.27 7.77 -16.88
C LEU A 511 28.31 9.29 -17.16
N PRO A 512 27.16 10.01 -17.17
CA PRO A 512 27.12 11.45 -17.32
C PRO A 512 27.26 12.16 -15.97
N GLN A 513 28.20 13.10 -15.84
CA GLN A 513 28.47 13.79 -14.58
C GLN A 513 27.29 14.59 -14.03
N SER A 514 27.22 14.70 -12.70
CA SER A 514 26.16 15.38 -11.95
C SER A 514 26.19 16.90 -12.10
N ALA A 515 25.06 17.56 -11.80
CA ALA A 515 24.99 19.02 -11.84
C ALA A 515 25.90 19.69 -10.80
N ASP A 516 26.10 19.03 -9.65
CA ASP A 516 26.98 19.53 -8.58
C ASP A 516 28.45 19.32 -8.93
N TRP A 517 28.84 18.18 -9.51
CA TRP A 517 30.19 17.96 -10.08
C TRP A 517 30.54 19.04 -11.09
N ASN A 518 29.62 19.36 -12.02
CA ASN A 518 29.82 20.40 -13.03
C ASN A 518 30.01 21.81 -12.44
N ALA A 519 29.63 22.02 -11.17
CA ALA A 519 29.72 23.30 -10.45
C ALA A 519 30.89 23.37 -9.44
N LEU A 520 31.69 22.30 -9.31
CA LEU A 520 32.95 22.29 -8.55
C LEU A 520 34.10 22.93 -9.34
N ASP A 521 35.18 23.24 -8.64
CA ASP A 521 36.47 23.82 -9.09
C ASP A 521 37.55 22.92 -8.51
N CYS A 522 37.76 21.74 -9.13
CA CYS A 522 38.44 20.62 -8.48
C CYS A 522 39.96 20.76 -8.36
N ASP A 523 40.59 21.51 -9.27
CA ASP A 523 42.02 21.81 -9.21
C ASP A 523 42.32 23.16 -8.50
N GLY A 524 41.30 24.03 -8.40
CA GLY A 524 41.33 25.36 -7.80
C GLY A 524 41.70 26.51 -8.75
N ASP A 525 41.62 26.31 -10.06
CA ASP A 525 41.80 27.30 -11.13
C ASP A 525 40.79 28.47 -11.05
N GLY A 526 39.53 28.17 -10.71
CA GLY A 526 38.39 29.11 -10.73
C GLY A 526 37.44 28.94 -11.91
N ASN A 527 37.74 28.09 -12.89
CA ASN A 527 36.78 27.59 -13.88
C ASN A 527 35.96 26.41 -13.31
N PRO A 528 34.62 26.38 -13.45
CA PRO A 528 33.84 25.21 -13.03
C PRO A 528 34.10 23.99 -13.93
N ASN A 529 34.17 22.79 -13.34
CA ASN A 529 34.44 21.52 -14.03
C ASN A 529 33.63 21.31 -15.34
N GLY A 530 32.37 21.76 -15.39
CA GLY A 530 31.51 21.63 -16.58
C GLY A 530 31.88 22.55 -17.76
N ASN A 531 32.76 23.51 -17.54
CA ASN A 531 33.33 24.45 -18.51
C ASN A 531 34.86 24.34 -18.63
N ASP A 532 35.48 23.43 -17.87
CA ASP A 532 36.92 23.26 -17.70
C ASP A 532 37.51 22.21 -18.70
N PRO A 533 38.55 22.57 -19.47
CA PRO A 533 39.29 21.66 -20.35
C PRO A 533 40.16 20.56 -19.70
N ASP A 534 40.66 20.73 -18.47
CA ASP A 534 41.51 19.78 -17.71
C ASP A 534 41.22 19.86 -16.19
N PRO A 535 40.03 19.39 -15.71
CA PRO A 535 39.48 19.73 -14.37
C PRO A 535 40.20 19.12 -13.16
N LEU A 536 41.43 18.65 -13.35
CA LEU A 536 42.33 18.13 -12.32
C LEU A 536 43.72 18.79 -12.37
N THR A 537 44.04 19.67 -13.33
CA THR A 537 45.39 20.25 -13.49
C THR A 537 45.41 21.59 -14.25
N ALA A 538 45.36 22.71 -13.53
CA ALA A 538 45.43 24.08 -14.06
C ALA A 538 46.46 24.26 -15.18
N THR A 539 45.97 24.49 -16.41
CA THR A 539 46.78 24.72 -17.60
C THR A 539 46.76 26.17 -18.06
N ALA A 540 47.84 26.53 -18.75
CA ALA A 540 47.90 27.70 -19.59
C ALA A 540 48.65 27.30 -20.86
N ASN A 541 48.18 27.77 -22.02
CA ASN A 541 48.64 27.38 -23.34
C ASN A 541 49.27 28.56 -24.07
N ASP A 542 50.25 28.29 -24.95
CA ASP A 542 51.01 29.35 -25.63
C ASP A 542 50.14 30.10 -26.66
N ASP A 543 49.93 31.42 -26.48
CA ASP A 543 49.15 32.26 -27.39
C ASP A 543 49.91 32.74 -28.63
N PHE A 544 49.18 33.20 -29.64
CA PHE A 544 49.74 33.70 -30.90
C PHE A 544 49.08 35.01 -31.39
N GLY A 545 49.90 35.97 -31.82
CA GLY A 545 49.44 37.23 -32.43
C GLY A 545 50.39 37.80 -33.47
N SER A 546 49.97 38.86 -34.17
CA SER A 546 50.80 39.55 -35.16
C SER A 546 50.41 41.01 -35.34
N THR A 547 51.39 41.92 -35.47
CA THR A 547 51.14 43.35 -35.68
C THR A 547 52.36 44.05 -36.32
N PRO A 548 52.21 45.16 -37.07
CA PRO A 548 53.34 46.03 -37.42
C PRO A 548 54.05 46.60 -36.17
N ALA A 549 55.29 47.07 -36.33
CA ALA A 549 55.95 47.80 -35.25
C ALA A 549 55.24 49.15 -35.00
N LEU A 550 55.22 49.61 -33.74
CA LEU A 550 54.49 50.81 -33.31
C LEU A 550 52.95 50.76 -33.45
N THR A 551 52.38 49.61 -33.84
CA THR A 551 50.92 49.38 -33.88
C THR A 551 50.51 48.45 -32.73
N GLU A 552 49.57 48.90 -31.90
CA GLU A 552 49.06 48.14 -30.74
C GLU A 552 48.22 46.94 -31.20
N VAL A 553 48.32 45.83 -30.45
CA VAL A 553 47.52 44.62 -30.65
C VAL A 553 46.93 44.15 -29.31
N ALA A 554 45.68 43.73 -29.34
CA ALA A 554 45.01 43.05 -28.24
C ALA A 554 44.94 41.54 -28.55
N ILE A 555 45.26 40.71 -27.57
CA ILE A 555 45.21 39.25 -27.64
C ILE A 555 44.44 38.79 -26.40
N ASN A 556 43.38 37.99 -26.56
CA ASN A 556 42.79 37.29 -25.43
C ASN A 556 43.71 36.12 -25.06
N ILE A 557 44.17 36.05 -23.82
CA ILE A 557 45.05 34.98 -23.33
C ILE A 557 44.32 33.98 -22.42
N LEU A 558 43.01 34.18 -22.23
CA LEU A 558 42.13 33.29 -21.47
C LEU A 558 41.10 32.60 -22.37
N GLU A 559 41.34 32.57 -23.70
CA GLU A 559 40.50 31.85 -24.67
C GLU A 559 40.92 30.37 -24.83
N ASN A 560 42.09 30.03 -24.29
CA ASN A 560 42.78 28.74 -24.41
C ASN A 560 43.55 28.33 -23.14
N ASP A 561 43.44 29.10 -22.07
CA ASP A 561 43.84 28.70 -20.71
C ASP A 561 42.59 28.15 -20.01
N ASP A 562 42.75 27.40 -18.91
CA ASP A 562 41.58 26.98 -18.11
C ASP A 562 40.93 28.17 -17.39
N PHE A 563 41.77 29.06 -16.85
CA PHE A 563 41.39 30.27 -16.10
C PHE A 563 40.41 31.22 -16.81
N LEU A 564 39.24 31.43 -16.21
CA LEU A 564 38.26 32.43 -16.64
C LEU A 564 38.67 33.88 -16.29
N PRO A 565 38.17 34.91 -17.01
CA PRO A 565 38.36 36.32 -16.63
C PRO A 565 37.46 36.73 -15.44
N ASN A 566 37.81 37.80 -14.70
CA ASN A 566 37.05 38.22 -13.50
C ASN A 566 35.65 38.82 -13.80
N ALA A 567 35.35 39.15 -15.06
CA ALA A 567 34.02 39.60 -15.47
C ALA A 567 33.09 38.48 -15.95
N ASP A 568 33.56 37.22 -15.98
CA ASP A 568 32.66 36.09 -16.26
C ASP A 568 31.81 35.78 -15.01
N GLU A 569 30.51 35.51 -15.21
CA GLU A 569 29.57 35.28 -14.11
C GLU A 569 29.71 33.88 -13.50
N ILE A 570 30.39 32.94 -14.18
CA ILE A 570 30.66 31.58 -13.67
C ILE A 570 32.04 31.41 -13.01
N ASN A 571 32.89 32.45 -12.99
CA ASN A 571 34.22 32.38 -12.38
C ASN A 571 34.11 32.26 -10.85
N LEU A 572 34.56 31.12 -10.30
CA LEU A 572 34.51 30.79 -8.87
C LEU A 572 35.70 31.37 -8.09
N GLY A 573 36.75 31.80 -8.79
CA GLY A 573 38.01 32.27 -8.23
C GLY A 573 38.17 33.80 -8.19
N VAL A 574 39.43 34.24 -8.20
CA VAL A 574 39.82 35.64 -8.49
C VAL A 574 41.08 35.59 -9.37
N THR A 575 40.93 35.85 -10.66
CA THR A 575 41.99 35.67 -11.64
C THR A 575 43.03 36.79 -11.58
N SER A 576 44.32 36.45 -11.55
CA SER A 576 45.41 37.43 -11.52
C SER A 576 46.50 37.14 -12.54
N LEU A 577 46.76 38.13 -13.41
CA LEU A 577 47.71 38.04 -14.50
C LEU A 577 49.04 38.75 -14.17
N LEU A 578 50.15 38.04 -14.32
CA LEU A 578 51.50 38.51 -13.99
C LEU A 578 52.50 38.22 -15.12
N ARG A 579 53.17 39.24 -15.63
CA ARG A 579 54.33 39.07 -16.53
C ARG A 579 55.53 38.48 -15.77
N LEU A 580 55.94 37.26 -16.11
CA LEU A 580 57.14 36.63 -15.57
C LEU A 580 58.41 37.01 -16.34
N GLY A 581 58.33 37.13 -17.67
CA GLY A 581 59.51 37.19 -18.53
C GLY A 581 59.28 37.85 -19.88
N GLY A 582 59.64 37.15 -20.95
CA GLY A 582 59.52 37.60 -22.33
C GLY A 582 60.71 38.40 -22.82
N ASN A 583 61.01 38.29 -24.11
CA ASN A 583 62.00 39.15 -24.76
C ASN A 583 61.44 40.54 -25.15
N ALA A 584 60.11 40.73 -25.10
CA ALA A 584 59.42 41.94 -25.53
C ALA A 584 59.86 43.19 -24.74
N ALA A 585 60.34 44.20 -25.47
CA ALA A 585 60.79 45.51 -24.99
C ALA A 585 59.71 46.61 -25.14
N GLY A 586 58.66 46.34 -25.91
CA GLY A 586 57.44 47.17 -26.01
C GLY A 586 56.64 47.26 -24.71
N THR A 587 55.58 48.08 -24.73
CA THR A 587 54.67 48.25 -23.59
C THR A 587 53.68 47.10 -23.56
N VAL A 588 53.52 46.45 -22.41
CA VAL A 588 52.53 45.37 -22.19
C VAL A 588 51.60 45.80 -21.06
N THR A 589 50.29 45.64 -21.25
CA THR A 589 49.25 45.82 -20.23
C THR A 589 48.36 44.59 -20.20
N PHE A 590 48.19 43.97 -19.03
CA PHE A 590 47.27 42.86 -18.81
C PHE A 590 45.98 43.42 -18.22
N ASP A 591 44.84 42.88 -18.65
CA ASP A 591 43.54 43.14 -18.06
C ASP A 591 42.88 41.83 -17.61
N ALA A 592 42.96 41.53 -16.32
CA ALA A 592 42.35 40.34 -15.74
C ALA A 592 40.83 40.44 -15.62
N GLU A 593 40.24 41.62 -15.83
CA GLU A 593 38.78 41.78 -15.93
C GLU A 593 38.25 41.12 -17.21
N THR A 594 39.02 41.15 -18.30
CA THR A 594 38.56 40.75 -19.64
C THR A 594 39.39 39.64 -20.30
N GLY A 595 40.51 39.22 -19.71
CA GLY A 595 41.43 38.23 -20.28
C GLY A 595 42.40 38.79 -21.33
N PHE A 596 42.29 40.07 -21.70
CA PHE A 596 43.09 40.65 -22.78
C PHE A 596 44.46 41.17 -22.33
N VAL A 597 45.48 40.89 -23.17
CA VAL A 597 46.77 41.55 -23.15
C VAL A 597 46.87 42.53 -24.31
N ASN A 598 47.09 43.80 -23.97
CA ASN A 598 47.38 44.86 -24.92
C ASN A 598 48.90 45.06 -25.02
N TYR A 599 49.46 44.94 -26.22
CA TYR A 599 50.89 45.07 -26.49
C TYR A 599 51.18 46.07 -27.61
N LEU A 600 52.07 47.03 -27.32
CA LEU A 600 52.58 48.01 -28.26
C LEU A 600 54.09 47.78 -28.50
N PRO A 601 54.50 47.14 -29.61
CA PRO A 601 55.90 46.89 -29.95
C PRO A 601 56.68 48.16 -30.25
N THR A 602 57.96 48.19 -29.86
CA THR A 602 58.88 49.24 -30.32
C THR A 602 59.37 48.95 -31.74
N LEU A 603 59.82 50.00 -32.43
CA LEU A 603 60.50 49.88 -33.73
C LEU A 603 61.71 48.90 -33.70
N ALA A 604 62.38 48.76 -32.56
CA ALA A 604 63.55 47.87 -32.43
C ALA A 604 63.19 46.37 -32.47
N GLU A 605 61.90 46.03 -32.38
CA GLU A 605 61.35 44.67 -32.49
C GLU A 605 60.85 44.36 -33.92
N SER A 606 60.88 45.32 -34.86
CA SER A 606 60.45 45.12 -36.24
C SER A 606 61.20 43.99 -36.95
N ASN A 607 60.46 43.18 -37.73
CA ASN A 607 60.95 41.97 -38.40
C ASN A 607 61.49 40.91 -37.41
N SER A 608 60.85 40.75 -36.25
CA SER A 608 61.18 39.71 -35.27
C SER A 608 59.96 39.11 -34.59
N THR A 609 60.09 37.90 -34.08
CA THR A 609 59.10 37.30 -33.17
C THR A 609 59.50 37.67 -31.74
N VAL A 610 58.60 38.35 -31.02
CA VAL A 610 58.76 38.64 -29.60
C VAL A 610 58.00 37.63 -28.74
N THR A 611 58.39 37.50 -27.47
CA THR A 611 57.68 36.69 -26.48
C THR A 611 57.32 37.51 -25.25
N ILE A 612 56.19 37.15 -24.62
CA ILE A 612 55.77 37.62 -23.30
C ILE A 612 55.44 36.38 -22.47
N ASP A 613 56.42 35.90 -21.69
CA ASP A 613 56.19 34.81 -20.74
C ASP A 613 55.36 35.34 -19.55
N TYR A 614 54.20 34.75 -19.27
CA TYR A 614 53.26 35.17 -18.22
C TYR A 614 52.92 34.04 -17.23
N GLN A 615 52.19 34.41 -16.20
CA GLN A 615 51.57 33.54 -15.21
C GLN A 615 50.15 34.05 -14.96
N VAL A 616 49.21 33.13 -14.96
CA VAL A 616 47.84 33.31 -14.50
C VAL A 616 47.68 32.53 -13.18
N CYS A 617 46.83 33.02 -12.28
CA CYS A 617 46.57 32.41 -10.99
C CYS A 617 45.14 32.66 -10.50
N ASN A 618 44.55 31.69 -9.83
CA ASN A 618 43.52 31.95 -8.83
C ASN A 618 44.16 32.56 -7.58
N VAL A 619 43.60 33.65 -7.06
CA VAL A 619 44.07 34.28 -5.82
C VAL A 619 43.08 34.24 -4.66
N LEU A 620 42.02 33.45 -4.79
CA LEU A 620 41.07 33.17 -3.71
C LEU A 620 41.60 32.14 -2.70
N LEU A 621 42.38 31.16 -3.18
CA LEU A 621 42.92 30.04 -2.40
C LEU A 621 44.30 30.34 -1.77
N ASP A 622 44.66 29.64 -0.68
CA ASP A 622 45.98 29.68 -0.02
C ASP A 622 46.52 28.25 0.19
N PRO A 623 47.49 27.77 -0.61
CA PRO A 623 48.24 28.52 -1.63
C PRO A 623 47.42 28.80 -2.90
N ASN A 624 47.81 29.87 -3.61
CA ASN A 624 47.35 30.17 -4.97
C ASN A 624 47.61 29.01 -5.94
N VAL A 625 46.61 28.66 -6.75
CA VAL A 625 46.74 27.82 -7.95
C VAL A 625 47.20 28.72 -9.10
N CYS A 626 48.14 28.26 -9.93
CA CYS A 626 48.75 29.08 -10.99
C CYS A 626 49.39 28.26 -12.13
N ALA A 627 49.01 28.55 -13.38
CA ALA A 627 49.71 28.08 -14.57
C ALA A 627 50.67 29.16 -15.16
N SER A 628 51.34 28.87 -16.29
CA SER A 628 52.27 29.81 -16.96
C SER A 628 52.57 29.43 -18.41
N ALA A 629 52.29 30.33 -19.36
CA ALA A 629 52.54 30.14 -20.79
C ALA A 629 53.23 31.36 -21.46
N THR A 630 53.32 31.34 -22.79
CA THR A 630 54.10 32.28 -23.59
C THR A 630 53.30 32.86 -24.76
N ILE A 631 53.01 34.17 -24.72
CA ILE A 631 52.47 34.89 -25.88
C ILE A 631 53.56 35.03 -26.95
N PHE A 632 53.36 34.50 -28.15
CA PHE A 632 54.24 34.68 -29.32
C PHE A 632 53.67 35.71 -30.29
N ILE A 633 54.37 36.83 -30.49
CA ILE A 633 53.89 37.91 -31.37
C ILE A 633 54.87 38.12 -32.53
N GLU A 634 54.39 37.95 -33.77
CA GLU A 634 55.15 38.32 -34.97
C GLU A 634 55.06 39.82 -35.23
N VAL A 635 56.17 40.53 -35.04
CA VAL A 635 56.26 41.99 -35.25
C VAL A 635 56.76 42.27 -36.67
N GLY A 636 55.87 42.81 -37.50
CA GLY A 636 56.09 43.07 -38.91
C GLY A 636 57.13 44.16 -39.22
N ALA A 637 57.43 44.30 -40.50
CA ALA A 637 58.04 45.52 -41.04
C ALA A 637 57.01 46.66 -41.05
N ASN A 638 57.44 47.89 -40.79
CA ASN A 638 56.64 49.05 -41.18
C ASN A 638 56.58 49.11 -42.71
N THR A 639 55.39 49.25 -43.28
CA THR A 639 55.19 49.41 -44.73
C THR A 639 54.95 50.87 -45.04
N LEU A 640 55.97 51.53 -45.61
CA LEU A 640 55.86 52.88 -46.18
C LEU A 640 55.55 52.74 -47.68
N ASP A 641 54.55 53.46 -48.19
CA ASP A 641 54.12 53.43 -49.59
C ASP A 641 54.05 54.87 -50.13
N ALA A 642 54.88 55.20 -51.12
CA ALA A 642 54.95 56.51 -51.76
C ALA A 642 54.30 56.46 -53.16
N VAL A 643 53.37 57.39 -53.45
CA VAL A 643 52.45 57.26 -54.58
C VAL A 643 52.56 58.47 -55.53
N ASP A 644 52.89 58.23 -56.81
CA ASP A 644 53.12 59.26 -57.85
C ASP A 644 52.04 60.37 -57.92
N ASP A 645 52.41 61.63 -57.61
CA ASP A 645 51.54 62.79 -57.79
C ASP A 645 51.33 63.21 -59.26
N VAL A 646 50.18 63.85 -59.53
CA VAL A 646 49.95 64.59 -60.78
C VAL A 646 49.32 65.97 -60.51
N TYR A 647 49.99 67.02 -60.98
CA TYR A 647 49.52 68.42 -60.93
C TYR A 647 49.57 69.08 -62.32
N SER A 648 49.03 70.31 -62.43
CA SER A 648 49.07 71.09 -63.68
C SER A 648 49.39 72.56 -63.45
N ALA A 649 49.87 73.23 -64.51
CA ALA A 649 50.21 74.64 -64.50
C ALA A 649 50.01 75.29 -65.89
N THR A 650 50.01 76.62 -65.95
CA THR A 650 49.85 77.38 -67.19
C THR A 650 51.11 78.17 -67.57
N VAL A 651 51.37 78.34 -68.87
CA VAL A 651 52.56 79.07 -69.34
C VAL A 651 52.56 80.52 -68.84
N GLY A 652 53.49 80.82 -67.92
CA GLY A 652 53.66 82.12 -67.29
C GLY A 652 53.34 82.16 -65.79
N GLN A 653 52.84 81.06 -65.22
CA GLN A 653 52.71 80.85 -63.78
C GLN A 653 54.10 80.73 -63.11
N ASP A 654 54.24 81.26 -61.89
CA ASP A 654 55.46 81.14 -61.09
C ASP A 654 55.21 81.06 -59.58
N GLY A 655 56.01 80.24 -58.88
CA GLY A 655 55.84 79.95 -57.46
C GLY A 655 55.08 78.64 -57.21
N VAL A 656 54.44 78.55 -56.04
CA VAL A 656 53.71 77.35 -55.57
C VAL A 656 52.50 77.06 -56.47
N ILE A 657 52.30 75.80 -56.82
CA ILE A 657 51.10 75.29 -57.48
C ILE A 657 50.02 75.13 -56.41
N ALA A 658 48.84 75.74 -56.62
CA ALA A 658 47.75 75.68 -55.66
C ALA A 658 47.36 74.22 -55.34
N ASP A 659 47.05 73.98 -54.07
CA ASP A 659 46.53 72.71 -53.55
C ASP A 659 47.41 71.47 -53.83
N SER A 660 48.70 71.67 -54.09
CA SER A 660 49.70 70.60 -54.20
C SER A 660 50.32 70.23 -52.85
N ASN A 661 50.37 68.93 -52.53
CA ASN A 661 51.08 68.38 -51.37
C ASN A 661 51.42 66.90 -51.62
N VAL A 662 52.71 66.59 -51.75
CA VAL A 662 53.19 65.24 -52.10
C VAL A 662 52.87 64.15 -51.06
N LEU A 663 52.48 64.52 -49.84
CA LEU A 663 52.11 63.54 -48.79
C LEU A 663 50.61 63.23 -48.75
N SER A 664 49.80 63.75 -49.68
CA SER A 664 48.33 63.67 -49.58
C SER A 664 47.73 62.28 -49.82
N ASN A 665 48.55 61.37 -50.34
CA ASN A 665 48.20 60.05 -50.86
C ASN A 665 49.25 58.97 -50.51
N ASP A 666 50.29 59.35 -49.76
CA ASP A 666 51.31 58.43 -49.23
C ASP A 666 50.85 57.83 -47.88
N THR A 667 51.24 56.60 -47.56
CA THR A 667 50.82 55.92 -46.31
C THR A 667 51.97 55.26 -45.53
N LEU A 668 51.73 55.06 -44.23
CA LEU A 668 52.56 54.25 -43.32
C LEU A 668 51.65 53.26 -42.59
N ASN A 669 51.94 51.97 -42.75
CA ASN A 669 51.12 50.85 -42.23
C ASN A 669 49.64 50.90 -42.69
N GLY A 670 49.35 51.61 -43.79
CA GLY A 670 48.00 51.84 -44.34
C GLY A 670 47.34 53.16 -43.91
N GLU A 671 47.87 53.85 -42.90
CA GLU A 671 47.36 55.14 -42.44
C GLU A 671 47.99 56.32 -43.19
N LEU A 672 47.24 57.43 -43.33
CA LEU A 672 47.66 58.62 -44.07
C LEU A 672 48.78 59.40 -43.36
N LEU A 673 49.80 59.79 -44.12
CA LEU A 673 51.01 60.43 -43.60
C LEU A 673 50.88 61.92 -43.30
N THR A 674 51.69 62.39 -42.34
CA THR A 674 51.95 63.82 -42.11
C THR A 674 53.46 64.14 -42.11
N LEU A 675 53.79 65.43 -42.14
CA LEU A 675 55.18 65.93 -42.00
C LEU A 675 55.83 65.64 -40.62
N ALA A 676 55.11 65.04 -39.67
CA ALA A 676 55.70 64.53 -38.42
C ALA A 676 56.27 63.11 -38.58
N ASP A 677 55.75 62.35 -39.55
CA ASP A 677 55.91 60.90 -39.65
C ASP A 677 56.94 60.52 -40.72
N VAL A 678 57.21 61.42 -41.68
CA VAL A 678 58.25 61.24 -42.72
C VAL A 678 59.23 62.41 -42.88
N ILE A 679 60.49 62.06 -43.13
CA ILE A 679 61.55 62.94 -43.61
C ILE A 679 61.43 63.06 -45.13
N LEU A 680 60.68 64.05 -45.61
CA LEU A 680 60.57 64.36 -47.03
C LEU A 680 61.89 64.93 -47.59
N THR A 681 62.36 64.38 -48.69
CA THR A 681 63.53 64.89 -49.44
C THR A 681 63.29 64.89 -50.96
N SER A 682 63.88 65.85 -51.67
CA SER A 682 63.84 65.93 -53.14
C SER A 682 65.10 66.58 -53.69
N THR A 683 65.32 66.47 -55.01
CA THR A 683 66.36 67.25 -55.71
C THR A 683 65.69 68.23 -56.69
N PRO A 684 65.73 69.55 -56.44
CA PRO A 684 65.19 70.55 -57.35
C PRO A 684 65.75 70.46 -58.77
N THR A 685 64.88 70.67 -59.75
CA THR A 685 65.21 70.72 -61.19
C THR A 685 65.34 72.18 -61.65
N ASP A 686 65.62 72.43 -62.95
CA ASP A 686 65.60 73.79 -63.49
C ASP A 686 64.15 74.36 -63.56
N GLU A 687 63.13 73.50 -63.58
CA GLU A 687 61.72 73.85 -63.74
C GLU A 687 60.81 73.63 -62.51
N LEU A 688 61.10 72.64 -61.65
CA LEU A 688 60.29 72.24 -60.49
C LEU A 688 61.08 72.17 -59.18
N THR A 689 60.42 72.45 -58.05
CA THR A 689 60.96 72.35 -56.69
C THR A 689 59.85 71.90 -55.73
N ILE A 690 60.10 70.87 -54.91
CA ILE A 690 59.23 70.53 -53.77
C ILE A 690 59.76 71.26 -52.53
N ASN A 691 58.86 71.87 -51.76
CA ASN A 691 59.17 72.69 -50.59
C ASN A 691 59.28 71.85 -49.29
N GLU A 692 59.82 72.46 -48.23
CA GLU A 692 59.94 71.85 -46.89
C GLU A 692 58.56 71.55 -46.24
N ASP A 693 57.45 72.04 -46.82
CA ASP A 693 56.07 71.84 -46.37
C ASP A 693 55.27 70.88 -47.28
N GLY A 694 55.94 70.13 -48.16
CA GLY A 694 55.31 69.19 -49.09
C GLY A 694 54.76 69.83 -50.37
N THR A 695 54.65 71.15 -50.44
CA THR A 695 54.04 71.84 -51.60
C THR A 695 54.96 71.89 -52.82
N VAL A 696 54.39 71.84 -54.03
CA VAL A 696 55.14 71.83 -55.30
C VAL A 696 55.18 73.22 -55.91
N SER A 697 56.35 73.65 -56.41
CA SER A 697 56.57 74.96 -57.03
C SER A 697 57.16 74.86 -58.43
N ILE A 698 56.72 75.75 -59.33
CA ILE A 698 57.17 75.85 -60.73
C ILE A 698 57.97 77.14 -60.99
N ALA A 699 59.02 77.01 -61.80
CA ALA A 699 59.94 78.09 -62.15
C ALA A 699 59.35 79.08 -63.17
N SER A 700 59.65 80.36 -62.97
CA SER A 700 59.11 81.46 -63.78
C SER A 700 59.54 81.40 -65.25
N GLY A 701 58.55 81.25 -66.14
CA GLY A 701 58.76 81.17 -67.59
C GLY A 701 58.94 79.76 -68.16
N THR A 702 58.63 78.71 -67.39
CA THR A 702 58.60 77.31 -67.84
C THR A 702 57.72 77.15 -69.10
N PRO A 703 58.25 76.58 -70.22
CA PRO A 703 57.48 76.37 -71.46
C PRO A 703 56.40 75.27 -71.35
N THR A 704 55.53 75.15 -72.35
CA THR A 704 54.59 74.02 -72.44
C THR A 704 55.32 72.67 -72.52
N GLY A 705 54.92 71.71 -71.70
CA GLY A 705 55.47 70.35 -71.63
C GLY A 705 55.17 69.70 -70.28
N ASN A 706 55.51 68.43 -70.12
CA ASN A 706 55.39 67.72 -68.85
C ASN A 706 56.78 67.66 -68.20
N TYR A 707 56.85 68.04 -66.92
CA TYR A 707 58.08 68.08 -66.12
C TYR A 707 57.89 67.17 -64.92
N THR A 708 58.95 66.51 -64.48
CA THR A 708 58.90 65.50 -63.42
C THR A 708 59.97 65.77 -62.37
N ILE A 709 59.62 65.64 -61.09
CA ILE A 709 60.56 65.68 -59.97
C ILE A 709 60.31 64.49 -59.04
N GLU A 710 61.37 63.72 -58.79
CA GLU A 710 61.39 62.56 -57.90
C GLU A 710 61.58 63.05 -56.46
N TYR A 711 60.82 62.47 -55.53
CA TYR A 711 60.99 62.64 -54.09
C TYR A 711 61.23 61.31 -53.38
N THR A 712 61.69 61.40 -52.14
CA THR A 712 61.90 60.26 -51.26
C THR A 712 61.38 60.64 -49.89
N ILE A 713 60.43 59.87 -49.40
CA ILE A 713 60.02 59.88 -47.99
C ILE A 713 60.77 58.77 -47.26
N CYS A 714 61.16 59.04 -46.02
CA CYS A 714 61.68 58.05 -45.09
C CYS A 714 60.95 58.19 -43.75
N ASP A 715 60.57 57.09 -43.11
CA ASP A 715 59.96 57.06 -41.78
C ASP A 715 60.85 57.86 -40.77
N THR A 716 60.25 58.78 -39.98
CA THR A 716 61.03 59.60 -39.00
C THR A 716 61.55 58.77 -37.83
N SER A 717 60.95 57.60 -37.58
CA SER A 717 61.42 56.62 -36.62
C SER A 717 62.47 55.68 -37.22
N ASP A 718 62.28 55.18 -38.45
CA ASP A 718 63.28 54.41 -39.22
C ASP A 718 63.71 55.09 -40.52
N ALA A 719 64.78 55.89 -40.43
CA ALA A 719 65.41 56.52 -41.60
C ALA A 719 66.13 55.53 -42.57
N THR A 720 65.89 54.22 -42.47
CA THR A 720 66.22 53.21 -43.49
C THR A 720 64.99 52.62 -44.19
N ASN A 721 63.78 52.80 -43.63
CA ASN A 721 62.52 52.55 -44.30
C ASN A 721 62.16 53.79 -45.14
N CYS A 722 62.42 53.72 -46.44
CA CYS A 722 62.23 54.83 -47.38
C CYS A 722 61.62 54.32 -48.69
N ASP A 723 60.74 55.13 -49.28
CA ASP A 723 60.16 54.88 -50.60
C ASP A 723 60.15 56.14 -51.49
N THR A 724 59.96 55.96 -52.79
CA THR A 724 60.22 56.98 -53.82
C THR A 724 59.09 57.09 -54.85
N ALA A 725 58.54 58.30 -54.98
CA ALA A 725 57.49 58.63 -55.93
C ALA A 725 57.85 59.86 -56.79
N THR A 726 57.08 60.05 -57.87
CA THR A 726 57.35 61.01 -58.94
C THR A 726 56.21 62.01 -59.07
N VAL A 727 56.49 63.29 -58.76
CA VAL A 727 55.58 64.38 -59.10
C VAL A 727 55.64 64.65 -60.60
N THR A 728 54.50 64.58 -61.29
CA THR A 728 54.36 65.01 -62.69
C THR A 728 53.57 66.32 -62.77
N VAL A 729 54.13 67.34 -63.42
CA VAL A 729 53.46 68.64 -63.69
C VAL A 729 53.32 68.87 -65.18
N GLU A 730 52.09 68.94 -65.70
CA GLU A 730 51.82 69.32 -67.10
C GLU A 730 51.60 70.83 -67.25
N VAL A 731 52.30 71.45 -68.22
CA VAL A 731 52.26 72.89 -68.49
C VAL A 731 51.60 73.18 -69.84
N VAL A 732 50.48 73.93 -69.84
CA VAL A 732 49.62 74.13 -71.03
C VAL A 732 49.47 75.61 -71.46
N GLN A 733 48.97 75.83 -72.69
CA GLN A 733 48.71 77.14 -73.28
C GLN A 733 47.19 77.38 -73.41
N GLY A 734 46.69 78.45 -72.78
CA GLY A 734 45.25 78.71 -72.64
C GLY A 734 44.49 79.04 -73.94
N THR A 735 43.20 78.72 -73.91
CA THR A 735 42.22 78.78 -75.01
C THR A 735 41.16 79.89 -74.82
N PRO A 736 40.36 80.22 -75.85
CA PRO A 736 39.32 81.26 -75.74
C PRO A 736 37.99 80.74 -75.16
N ASN A 737 37.33 81.58 -74.34
CA ASN A 737 36.06 81.32 -73.65
C ASN A 737 35.02 80.54 -74.48
N VAL A 738 34.97 79.22 -74.26
CA VAL A 738 33.83 78.37 -74.58
C VAL A 738 33.02 78.23 -73.29
N ILE A 739 31.76 78.64 -73.32
CA ILE A 739 30.78 78.23 -72.31
C ILE A 739 30.18 76.90 -72.78
N ASN A 740 30.01 75.95 -71.88
CA ASN A 740 29.50 74.61 -72.18
C ASN A 740 28.54 74.20 -71.07
N ALA A 741 27.25 74.21 -71.37
CA ALA A 741 26.21 73.78 -70.44
C ALA A 741 26.02 72.26 -70.54
N VAL A 742 25.87 71.57 -69.41
CA VAL A 742 25.83 70.10 -69.34
C VAL A 742 24.53 69.65 -68.69
N ASP A 743 23.77 68.77 -69.35
CA ASP A 743 22.52 68.21 -68.81
C ASP A 743 22.77 67.59 -67.40
N ASP A 744 22.23 68.21 -66.35
CA ASP A 744 22.28 67.66 -64.99
C ASP A 744 21.43 66.39 -64.84
N VAL A 745 21.83 65.53 -63.90
CA VAL A 745 20.96 64.49 -63.36
C VAL A 745 20.96 64.58 -61.84
N TYR A 746 19.78 64.75 -61.25
CA TYR A 746 19.56 64.66 -59.80
C TYR A 746 18.53 63.58 -59.48
N SER A 747 18.56 63.09 -58.24
CA SER A 747 17.56 62.19 -57.70
C SER A 747 16.78 62.84 -56.57
N ALA A 748 15.50 62.50 -56.46
CA ALA A 748 14.66 62.84 -55.32
C ALA A 748 13.83 61.62 -54.92
N THR A 749 13.32 61.57 -53.70
CA THR A 749 12.37 60.53 -53.26
C THR A 749 10.92 61.01 -53.36
N VAL A 750 9.98 60.05 -53.43
CA VAL A 750 8.54 60.38 -53.46
C VAL A 750 8.15 61.07 -52.15
N GLY A 751 7.50 62.23 -52.26
CA GLY A 751 7.13 63.06 -51.10
C GLY A 751 8.20 64.07 -50.66
N GLN A 752 9.36 64.15 -51.34
CA GLN A 752 10.35 65.19 -51.11
C GLN A 752 9.91 66.53 -51.71
N ASP A 753 9.30 67.38 -50.89
CA ASP A 753 8.88 68.74 -51.26
C ASP A 753 10.00 69.78 -51.00
N GLY A 754 10.36 70.58 -51.99
CA GLY A 754 11.33 71.69 -51.85
C GLY A 754 12.68 71.42 -52.52
N VAL A 755 13.74 72.05 -52.00
CA VAL A 755 15.10 71.98 -52.58
C VAL A 755 15.68 70.57 -52.46
N ILE A 756 16.19 70.02 -53.56
CA ILE A 756 16.96 68.78 -53.58
C ILE A 756 18.34 69.10 -52.97
N ALA A 757 18.72 68.36 -51.93
CA ALA A 757 20.00 68.54 -51.25
C ALA A 757 21.17 68.49 -52.24
N ASP A 758 22.14 69.40 -52.05
CA ASP A 758 23.36 69.57 -52.84
C ASP A 758 23.19 69.73 -54.38
N SER A 759 21.96 69.92 -54.86
CA SER A 759 21.69 70.22 -56.26
C SER A 759 22.11 71.65 -56.63
N ASN A 760 22.82 71.81 -57.75
CA ASN A 760 23.19 73.11 -58.29
C ASN A 760 23.49 72.97 -59.78
N VAL A 761 22.67 73.60 -60.63
CA VAL A 761 22.78 73.52 -62.11
C VAL A 761 24.06 74.11 -62.71
N LEU A 762 24.95 74.66 -61.88
CA LEU A 762 26.27 75.14 -62.31
C LEU A 762 27.42 74.19 -61.94
N SER A 763 27.13 73.07 -61.26
CA SER A 763 28.14 72.17 -60.67
C SER A 763 28.93 71.33 -61.69
N ASN A 764 28.35 71.10 -62.86
CA ASN A 764 28.91 70.39 -64.01
C ASN A 764 29.17 71.31 -65.23
N ASP A 765 28.58 72.51 -65.23
CA ASP A 765 28.74 73.54 -66.25
C ASP A 765 30.14 74.16 -66.21
N THR A 766 30.67 74.52 -67.39
CA THR A 766 32.03 75.05 -67.50
C THR A 766 32.19 76.26 -68.40
N LEU A 767 33.20 77.09 -68.08
CA LEU A 767 33.70 78.18 -68.91
C LEU A 767 35.21 77.99 -69.12
N ASN A 768 35.62 77.67 -70.35
CA ASN A 768 36.93 77.10 -70.73
C ASN A 768 37.24 75.69 -70.21
N GLY A 769 36.31 75.03 -69.52
CA GLY A 769 36.53 73.75 -68.82
C GLY A 769 36.72 73.90 -67.31
N GLU A 770 36.83 75.13 -66.80
CA GLU A 770 36.74 75.43 -65.37
C GLU A 770 35.27 75.47 -64.94
N LEU A 771 34.97 74.95 -63.74
CA LEU A 771 33.61 74.92 -63.17
C LEU A 771 33.06 76.32 -62.90
N LEU A 772 31.74 76.48 -63.03
CA LEU A 772 31.07 77.78 -63.00
C LEU A 772 30.46 78.16 -61.65
N THR A 773 30.40 79.48 -61.41
CA THR A 773 29.63 80.07 -60.29
C THR A 773 28.62 81.11 -60.78
N LEU A 774 27.64 81.43 -59.94
CA LEU A 774 26.66 82.51 -60.18
C LEU A 774 27.29 83.91 -60.37
N ALA A 775 28.58 84.09 -60.04
CA ALA A 775 29.29 85.34 -60.30
C ALA A 775 29.77 85.45 -61.76
N ASP A 776 29.90 84.33 -62.46
CA ASP A 776 30.53 84.22 -63.79
C ASP A 776 29.51 84.09 -64.93
N VAL A 777 28.27 83.69 -64.62
CA VAL A 777 27.19 83.50 -65.60
C VAL A 777 25.86 84.12 -65.18
N ILE A 778 25.07 84.47 -66.20
CA ILE A 778 23.65 84.82 -66.06
C ILE A 778 22.83 83.54 -66.27
N LEU A 779 22.41 82.91 -65.18
CA LEU A 779 21.50 81.76 -65.19
C LEU A 779 20.06 82.21 -65.47
N THR A 780 19.35 81.49 -66.33
CA THR A 780 17.91 81.67 -66.57
C THR A 780 17.21 80.33 -66.80
N SER A 781 16.00 80.17 -66.28
CA SER A 781 15.16 78.98 -66.41
C SER A 781 13.70 79.37 -66.70
N THR A 782 12.82 78.39 -66.91
CA THR A 782 11.36 78.60 -66.84
C THR A 782 10.76 77.47 -66.02
N PRO A 783 10.19 77.74 -64.83
CA PRO A 783 9.60 76.71 -63.97
C PRO A 783 8.53 75.88 -64.69
N THR A 784 8.47 74.61 -64.32
CA THR A 784 7.47 73.63 -64.77
C THR A 784 6.42 73.44 -63.67
N ASP A 785 5.38 72.63 -63.92
CA ASP A 785 4.41 72.31 -62.86
C ASP A 785 5.07 71.41 -61.79
N GLU A 786 6.12 70.67 -62.14
CA GLU A 786 6.78 69.66 -61.30
C GLU A 786 8.13 70.09 -60.70
N LEU A 787 8.94 70.87 -61.44
CA LEU A 787 10.29 71.30 -61.06
C LEU A 787 10.50 72.82 -61.19
N THR A 788 11.30 73.37 -60.29
CA THR A 788 11.74 74.78 -60.28
C THR A 788 13.26 74.85 -60.11
N ILE A 789 13.95 75.70 -60.89
CA ILE A 789 15.36 76.07 -60.63
C ILE A 789 15.35 77.47 -60.01
N ASN A 790 16.03 77.62 -58.87
CA ASN A 790 16.05 78.83 -58.06
C ASN A 790 17.09 79.86 -58.55
N GLU A 791 17.01 81.10 -58.04
CA GLU A 791 17.97 82.18 -58.38
C GLU A 791 19.40 81.89 -57.89
N ASP A 792 19.59 80.91 -57.00
CA ASP A 792 20.88 80.43 -56.48
C ASP A 792 21.37 79.14 -57.18
N GLY A 793 20.76 78.75 -58.29
CA GLY A 793 21.14 77.55 -59.06
C GLY A 793 20.61 76.23 -58.51
N THR A 794 20.06 76.21 -57.28
CA THR A 794 19.52 74.98 -56.69
C THR A 794 18.25 74.50 -57.40
N VAL A 795 18.03 73.18 -57.41
CA VAL A 795 16.83 72.56 -58.02
C VAL A 795 15.83 72.22 -56.92
N SER A 796 14.55 72.49 -57.17
CA SER A 796 13.45 72.15 -56.26
C SER A 796 12.38 71.30 -56.95
N VAL A 797 11.88 70.31 -56.22
CA VAL A 797 10.67 69.55 -56.57
C VAL A 797 9.46 70.30 -55.98
N ASN A 798 8.45 70.52 -56.81
CA ASN A 798 7.19 71.14 -56.38
C ASN A 798 6.31 70.10 -55.62
N PRO A 799 5.39 70.51 -54.74
CA PRO A 799 4.64 69.57 -53.91
C PRO A 799 3.83 68.49 -54.63
N GLY A 800 3.97 67.24 -54.19
CA GLY A 800 3.09 66.12 -54.56
C GLY A 800 3.46 65.36 -55.85
N ILE A 801 4.75 65.27 -56.18
CA ILE A 801 5.24 64.51 -57.34
C ILE A 801 5.41 63.02 -57.01
N MET A 802 5.02 62.17 -57.97
CA MET A 802 5.10 60.71 -57.89
C MET A 802 6.40 60.18 -58.53
N ALA A 803 6.74 58.91 -58.30
CA ALA A 803 7.91 58.29 -58.92
C ALA A 803 7.88 58.39 -60.46
N GLY A 804 9.00 58.82 -61.05
CA GLY A 804 9.09 59.12 -62.48
C GLY A 804 10.29 60.02 -62.83
N THR A 805 10.50 60.25 -64.12
CA THR A 805 11.58 61.13 -64.62
C THR A 805 10.98 62.43 -65.13
N TYR A 806 11.46 63.56 -64.57
CA TYR A 806 10.99 64.91 -64.84
C TYR A 806 12.14 65.78 -65.35
N THR A 807 11.87 66.77 -66.20
CA THR A 807 12.92 67.56 -66.86
C THR A 807 12.61 69.05 -66.93
N ILE A 808 13.59 69.90 -66.62
CA ILE A 808 13.49 71.36 -66.76
C ILE A 808 14.75 71.91 -67.45
N ASN A 809 14.57 72.74 -68.48
CA ASN A 809 15.66 73.37 -69.22
C ASN A 809 16.07 74.72 -68.63
N TYR A 810 17.36 75.01 -68.71
CA TYR A 810 17.93 76.31 -68.36
C TYR A 810 18.93 76.80 -69.43
N THR A 811 19.43 78.01 -69.22
CA THR A 811 20.38 78.69 -70.10
C THR A 811 21.36 79.48 -69.24
N ILE A 812 22.65 79.31 -69.48
CA ILE A 812 23.72 80.11 -68.89
C ILE A 812 24.40 80.96 -69.97
N CYS A 813 24.75 82.20 -69.62
CA CYS A 813 25.47 83.14 -70.48
C CYS A 813 26.67 83.75 -69.75
N ASP A 814 27.84 83.79 -70.38
CA ASP A 814 29.07 84.41 -69.85
C ASP A 814 28.79 85.88 -69.45
N VAL A 815 28.99 86.24 -68.18
CA VAL A 815 28.66 87.58 -67.65
C VAL A 815 29.51 88.69 -68.27
N LEU A 816 30.70 88.36 -68.77
CA LEU A 816 31.61 89.27 -69.47
C LEU A 816 31.34 89.30 -70.99
N ASN A 817 30.66 88.29 -71.53
CA ASN A 817 30.33 88.16 -72.95
C ASN A 817 28.94 87.56 -73.17
N VAL A 818 27.89 88.32 -72.88
CA VAL A 818 26.48 87.85 -72.86
C VAL A 818 25.87 87.38 -74.19
N ASP A 819 26.64 87.39 -75.29
CA ASP A 819 26.28 86.73 -76.56
C ASP A 819 26.81 85.27 -76.62
N ASN A 820 27.64 84.86 -75.65
CA ASN A 820 28.18 83.51 -75.45
C ASN A 820 27.34 82.79 -74.39
N CYS A 821 26.36 82.01 -74.86
CA CYS A 821 25.43 81.27 -74.01
C CYS A 821 25.31 79.82 -74.48
N ASP A 822 24.94 78.93 -73.58
CA ASP A 822 24.60 77.55 -73.87
C ASP A 822 23.40 77.06 -73.03
N THR A 823 22.80 75.93 -73.41
CA THR A 823 21.54 75.42 -72.88
C THR A 823 21.61 73.94 -72.51
N ALA A 824 21.22 73.63 -71.27
CA ALA A 824 21.18 72.28 -70.73
C ALA A 824 19.80 71.94 -70.14
N THR A 825 19.64 70.68 -69.73
CA THR A 825 18.42 70.05 -69.24
C THR A 825 18.70 69.38 -67.92
N VAL A 826 18.13 69.90 -66.83
CA VAL A 826 18.08 69.15 -65.57
C VAL A 826 17.12 67.99 -65.75
N THR A 827 17.57 66.78 -65.42
CA THR A 827 16.75 65.58 -65.30
C THR A 827 16.66 65.19 -63.83
N VAL A 828 15.48 65.33 -63.22
CA VAL A 828 15.22 64.79 -61.87
C VAL A 828 14.56 63.43 -62.01
N GLN A 829 15.25 62.38 -61.57
CA GLN A 829 14.64 61.06 -61.41
C GLN A 829 14.09 60.93 -59.99
N VAL A 830 12.77 61.08 -59.86
CA VAL A 830 12.06 60.79 -58.61
C VAL A 830 12.00 59.27 -58.48
N MET A 831 12.85 58.71 -57.63
CA MET A 831 12.95 57.28 -57.38
C MET A 831 12.14 56.91 -56.14
N GLN A 832 11.67 55.67 -56.10
CA GLN A 832 11.38 55.03 -54.81
C GLN A 832 12.73 54.73 -54.16
N GLY A 833 12.83 54.86 -52.83
CA GLY A 833 14.07 54.63 -52.12
C GLY A 833 14.58 53.19 -52.33
N SER A 834 15.90 53.00 -52.27
CA SER A 834 16.44 51.68 -51.99
C SER A 834 16.20 51.40 -50.51
N ALA A 835 15.11 50.70 -50.22
CA ALA A 835 14.80 50.11 -48.93
C ALA A 835 16.03 49.54 -48.22
N ASN A 836 16.12 49.75 -46.91
CA ASN A 836 17.00 48.96 -46.05
C ASN A 836 16.58 47.49 -46.14
N MET A 837 17.55 46.56 -46.08
CA MET A 837 17.24 45.13 -46.10
C MET A 837 16.72 44.73 -44.72
N ILE A 838 15.40 44.61 -44.61
CA ILE A 838 14.76 43.96 -43.47
C ILE A 838 14.67 42.47 -43.79
N ASP A 839 15.05 41.64 -42.83
CA ASP A 839 14.84 40.18 -42.83
C ASP A 839 14.14 39.84 -41.51
N ALA A 840 12.84 39.53 -41.56
CA ALA A 840 12.06 39.16 -40.39
C ALA A 840 12.02 37.64 -40.25
N VAL A 841 12.34 37.10 -39.06
CA VAL A 841 12.64 35.68 -38.88
C VAL A 841 11.65 35.02 -37.91
N ASP A 842 10.95 33.97 -38.35
CA ASP A 842 9.96 33.25 -37.53
C ASP A 842 10.51 32.83 -36.15
N ASP A 843 9.98 33.42 -35.06
CA ASP A 843 10.29 32.98 -33.69
C ASP A 843 9.67 31.61 -33.35
N THR A 844 10.21 30.97 -32.31
CA THR A 844 9.48 29.94 -31.55
C THR A 844 9.72 30.09 -30.06
N TYR A 845 8.64 30.10 -29.28
CA TYR A 845 8.65 30.07 -27.81
C TYR A 845 7.74 28.95 -27.28
N MET A 846 7.86 28.61 -26.00
CA MET A 846 6.92 27.75 -25.29
C MET A 846 6.31 28.48 -24.10
N ALA A 847 5.12 28.03 -23.70
CA ALA A 847 4.42 28.45 -22.48
C ALA A 847 3.58 27.29 -21.95
N THR A 848 3.10 27.36 -20.70
CA THR A 848 2.06 26.45 -20.20
C THR A 848 0.68 27.10 -20.25
N SER A 849 -0.39 26.30 -20.20
CA SER A 849 -1.78 26.80 -20.14
C SER A 849 -2.10 27.68 -18.93
N GLU A 850 -1.25 27.66 -17.89
CA GLU A 850 -1.38 28.46 -16.67
C GLU A 850 -0.64 29.81 -16.75
N GLN A 851 0.26 29.97 -17.72
CA GLN A 851 1.15 31.13 -17.81
C GLN A 851 0.43 32.36 -18.39
N GLU A 852 -0.27 33.11 -17.54
CA GLU A 852 -0.88 34.39 -17.94
C GLU A 852 0.16 35.51 -18.19
N GLY A 853 0.03 36.19 -19.33
CA GLY A 853 0.80 37.40 -19.63
C GLY A 853 2.11 37.12 -20.37
N VAL A 854 3.17 37.86 -20.07
CA VAL A 854 4.41 37.90 -20.85
C VAL A 854 5.21 36.60 -20.66
N ILE A 855 5.61 35.98 -21.77
CA ILE A 855 6.54 34.85 -21.78
C ILE A 855 7.94 35.39 -21.45
N SER A 856 8.51 34.96 -20.32
CA SER A 856 9.84 35.41 -19.87
C SER A 856 10.90 35.16 -20.93
N GLY A 857 11.73 36.18 -21.19
CA GLY A 857 12.80 36.14 -22.19
C GLY A 857 12.35 36.30 -23.65
N SER A 858 11.05 36.30 -23.96
CA SER A 858 10.58 36.46 -25.35
C SER A 858 10.81 37.88 -25.88
N ASN A 859 11.29 37.97 -27.13
CA ASN A 859 11.40 39.22 -27.89
C ASN A 859 11.51 38.94 -29.39
N VAL A 860 10.48 39.30 -30.16
CA VAL A 860 10.40 39.06 -31.62
C VAL A 860 11.45 39.79 -32.46
N LEU A 861 12.21 40.70 -31.85
CA LEU A 861 13.29 41.43 -32.52
C LEU A 861 14.69 40.80 -32.29
N SER A 862 14.77 39.68 -31.58
CA SER A 862 16.04 39.08 -31.15
C SER A 862 16.83 38.38 -32.27
N ASN A 863 16.11 37.91 -33.30
CA ASN A 863 16.60 37.20 -34.49
C ASN A 863 16.39 37.99 -35.80
N ASP A 864 15.44 38.94 -35.83
CA ASP A 864 15.23 39.90 -36.92
C ASP A 864 16.48 40.75 -37.22
N THR A 865 16.67 41.14 -38.49
CA THR A 865 17.74 42.09 -38.85
C THR A 865 17.30 43.25 -39.73
N VAL A 866 18.01 44.38 -39.59
CA VAL A 866 18.03 45.51 -40.52
C VAL A 866 19.47 45.68 -41.02
N ASN A 867 19.68 45.50 -42.32
CA ASN A 867 20.98 45.54 -42.98
C ASN A 867 22.03 44.64 -42.30
N GLU A 868 21.70 43.35 -42.10
CA GLU A 868 22.55 42.34 -41.47
C GLU A 868 22.92 42.61 -39.99
N SER A 869 22.28 43.60 -39.35
CA SER A 869 22.42 43.91 -37.91
C SER A 869 21.11 43.67 -37.16
N VAL A 870 21.14 43.19 -35.92
CA VAL A 870 19.93 42.88 -35.11
C VAL A 870 18.98 44.08 -35.02
N ALA A 871 17.69 43.86 -35.26
CA ALA A 871 16.69 44.91 -35.28
C ALA A 871 16.42 45.50 -33.89
N THR A 872 16.15 46.81 -33.81
CA THR A 872 15.76 47.46 -32.54
C THR A 872 14.58 48.41 -32.74
N LEU A 873 13.83 48.70 -31.67
CA LEU A 873 12.73 49.68 -31.65
C LEU A 873 13.17 51.14 -31.91
N MET A 874 14.47 51.41 -32.11
CA MET A 874 14.96 52.69 -32.62
C MET A 874 15.05 52.73 -34.15
N ASP A 875 15.06 51.56 -34.80
CA ASP A 875 15.32 51.36 -36.23
C ASP A 875 14.09 50.81 -36.97
N VAL A 876 13.24 50.02 -36.30
CA VAL A 876 11.98 49.48 -36.84
C VAL A 876 10.74 49.92 -36.07
N ILE A 877 9.63 50.01 -36.80
CA ILE A 877 8.27 50.09 -36.29
C ILE A 877 7.71 48.67 -36.26
N LEU A 878 7.69 48.06 -35.07
CA LEU A 878 7.02 46.79 -34.84
C LEU A 878 5.49 46.96 -34.83
N THR A 879 4.78 46.10 -35.55
CA THR A 879 3.32 46.00 -35.51
C THR A 879 2.86 44.55 -35.48
N SER A 880 1.75 44.29 -34.78
CA SER A 880 1.07 42.99 -34.78
C SER A 880 -0.45 43.19 -34.80
N THR A 881 -1.22 42.13 -35.06
CA THR A 881 -2.66 42.11 -34.78
C THR A 881 -2.93 41.05 -33.72
N PRO A 882 -3.19 41.44 -32.46
CA PRO A 882 -3.47 40.49 -31.38
C PRO A 882 -4.57 39.50 -31.76
N THR A 883 -4.33 38.24 -31.41
CA THR A 883 -5.26 37.13 -31.67
C THR A 883 -6.11 36.86 -30.42
N GLU A 884 -6.95 35.82 -30.44
CA GLU A 884 -7.68 35.38 -29.25
C GLU A 884 -6.78 34.62 -28.24
N ALA A 885 -5.52 34.32 -28.59
CA ALA A 885 -4.60 33.50 -27.80
C ALA A 885 -3.21 34.15 -27.52
N LEU A 886 -2.71 34.98 -28.44
CA LEU A 886 -1.38 35.60 -28.38
C LEU A 886 -1.42 37.10 -28.71
N MET A 887 -0.54 37.87 -28.07
CA MET A 887 -0.32 39.30 -28.29
C MET A 887 1.19 39.60 -28.31
N VAL A 888 1.68 40.28 -29.34
CA VAL A 888 3.04 40.89 -29.31
C VAL A 888 2.91 42.32 -28.77
N ASN A 889 3.71 42.65 -27.76
CA ASN A 889 3.67 43.90 -27.01
C ASN A 889 4.43 45.04 -27.73
N GLU A 890 4.23 46.29 -27.28
CA GLU A 890 4.93 47.47 -27.86
C GLU A 890 6.46 47.47 -27.63
N ASP A 891 6.97 46.60 -26.75
CA ASP A 891 8.40 46.43 -26.43
C ASP A 891 9.06 45.22 -27.11
N GLY A 892 8.34 44.49 -27.97
CA GLY A 892 8.83 43.29 -28.66
C GLY A 892 8.53 41.97 -27.95
N SER A 893 8.19 41.99 -26.65
CA SER A 893 7.88 40.78 -25.89
C SER A 893 6.54 40.15 -26.29
N VAL A 894 6.38 38.85 -26.04
CA VAL A 894 5.20 38.06 -26.44
C VAL A 894 4.39 37.71 -25.20
N SER A 895 3.07 37.92 -25.25
CA SER A 895 2.13 37.57 -24.19
C SER A 895 1.15 36.47 -24.62
N VAL A 896 0.90 35.51 -23.74
CA VAL A 896 -0.24 34.59 -23.83
C VAL A 896 -1.48 35.27 -23.25
N VAL A 897 -2.63 35.11 -23.91
CA VAL A 897 -3.92 35.64 -23.46
C VAL A 897 -4.50 34.69 -22.41
N PRO A 898 -4.95 35.20 -21.24
CA PRO A 898 -5.62 34.39 -20.21
C PRO A 898 -6.73 33.47 -20.74
N GLY A 899 -6.68 32.19 -20.34
CA GLY A 899 -7.61 31.16 -20.81
C GLY A 899 -7.29 30.58 -22.19
N THR A 900 -6.05 30.68 -22.66
CA THR A 900 -5.58 29.96 -23.86
C THR A 900 -5.41 28.48 -23.55
N MET A 901 -6.18 27.63 -24.23
CA MET A 901 -6.09 26.17 -24.11
C MET A 901 -4.73 25.64 -24.59
N PRO A 902 -4.33 24.40 -24.23
CA PRO A 902 -3.16 23.76 -24.81
C PRO A 902 -3.25 23.61 -26.35
N GLY A 903 -2.13 23.84 -27.03
CA GLY A 903 -1.95 23.71 -28.47
C GLY A 903 -0.91 24.66 -29.05
N THR A 904 -0.56 24.46 -30.32
CA THR A 904 0.34 25.37 -31.06
C THR A 904 -0.44 26.58 -31.60
N TYR A 905 -0.02 27.78 -31.19
CA TYR A 905 -0.60 29.06 -31.62
C TYR A 905 0.41 29.88 -32.42
N THR A 906 -0.08 30.74 -33.31
CA THR A 906 0.75 31.58 -34.18
C THR A 906 0.18 32.98 -34.28
N ILE A 907 0.99 34.01 -34.07
CA ILE A 907 0.65 35.41 -34.40
C ILE A 907 1.69 35.96 -35.37
N GLY A 908 1.22 36.46 -36.51
CA GLY A 908 2.06 37.17 -37.47
C GLY A 908 2.31 38.61 -36.98
N TYR A 909 3.57 39.02 -37.03
CA TYR A 909 3.98 40.41 -36.82
C TYR A 909 4.56 40.99 -38.11
N THR A 910 4.91 42.28 -38.06
CA THR A 910 5.43 43.01 -39.20
C THR A 910 6.34 44.11 -38.67
N ILE A 911 7.61 44.07 -39.06
CA ILE A 911 8.57 45.15 -38.79
C ILE A 911 8.75 45.98 -40.06
N CYS A 912 8.53 47.28 -39.92
CA CYS A 912 8.73 48.27 -40.99
C CYS A 912 9.89 49.20 -40.65
N ASP A 913 10.60 49.71 -41.66
CA ASP A 913 11.68 50.67 -41.44
C ASP A 913 11.15 51.99 -40.86
N ILE A 914 11.81 52.54 -39.83
CA ILE A 914 11.37 53.78 -39.19
C ILE A 914 11.53 55.04 -40.07
N MET A 915 12.37 54.96 -41.10
CA MET A 915 12.64 56.03 -42.08
C MET A 915 11.92 55.80 -43.43
N ASP A 916 11.62 54.55 -43.81
CA ASP A 916 10.81 54.18 -44.99
C ASP A 916 9.67 53.21 -44.62
N VAL A 917 8.57 53.74 -44.10
CA VAL A 917 7.45 52.93 -43.56
C VAL A 917 6.66 52.09 -44.58
N ASP A 918 6.96 52.21 -45.88
CA ASP A 918 6.44 51.32 -46.93
C ASP A 918 7.37 50.09 -47.17
N ASN A 919 8.56 50.08 -46.56
CA ASN A 919 9.49 48.96 -46.49
C ASN A 919 9.26 48.16 -45.20
N CYS A 920 8.74 46.94 -45.33
CA CYS A 920 8.46 46.05 -44.21
C CYS A 920 8.70 44.59 -44.60
N ASP A 921 9.00 43.76 -43.61
CA ASP A 921 8.94 42.30 -43.73
C ASP A 921 8.08 41.68 -42.62
N THR A 922 7.69 40.40 -42.79
CA THR A 922 6.67 39.73 -41.97
C THR A 922 7.07 38.32 -41.57
N ALA A 923 7.21 38.10 -40.26
CA ALA A 923 7.44 36.79 -39.67
C ALA A 923 6.28 36.36 -38.76
N ILE A 924 6.30 35.10 -38.35
CA ILE A 924 5.33 34.44 -37.49
C ILE A 924 6.04 33.97 -36.23
N VAL A 925 5.68 34.53 -35.08
CA VAL A 925 6.00 33.88 -33.80
C VAL A 925 5.06 32.70 -33.60
N THR A 926 5.67 31.53 -33.40
CA THR A 926 4.98 30.31 -32.97
C THR A 926 5.13 30.14 -31.46
N VAL A 927 4.02 29.93 -30.75
CA VAL A 927 4.05 29.56 -29.33
C VAL A 927 3.40 28.20 -29.18
N GLU A 928 4.15 27.22 -28.70
CA GLU A 928 3.59 25.96 -28.22
C GLU A 928 3.12 26.17 -26.78
N VAL A 929 1.79 26.27 -26.60
CA VAL A 929 1.17 26.27 -25.27
C VAL A 929 0.99 24.82 -24.88
N LEU A 930 1.90 24.31 -24.05
CA LEU A 930 1.78 22.99 -23.48
C LEU A 930 0.63 22.95 -22.48
N GLN A 931 0.05 21.77 -22.30
CA GLN A 931 -0.73 21.49 -21.09
C GLN A 931 0.25 21.57 -19.92
N GLY A 932 -0.14 22.19 -18.81
CA GLY A 932 0.58 21.97 -17.55
C GLY A 932 0.52 20.48 -17.19
N GLU A 933 1.34 20.04 -16.24
CA GLU A 933 1.01 18.79 -15.53
C GLU A 933 -0.38 18.98 -14.92
N ASP A 934 -1.37 18.17 -15.33
CA ASP A 934 -2.75 18.31 -14.83
C ASP A 934 -2.72 18.05 -13.33
N ASN A 935 -3.07 19.05 -12.50
CA ASN A 935 -3.12 18.88 -11.05
C ASN A 935 -4.07 17.71 -10.70
N VAL A 936 -3.54 16.59 -10.21
CA VAL A 936 -4.34 15.40 -9.91
C VAL A 936 -4.99 15.61 -8.54
N ILE A 937 -6.29 15.87 -8.56
CA ILE A 937 -7.14 15.85 -7.36
C ILE A 937 -7.77 14.47 -7.24
N ASP A 938 -7.50 13.77 -6.14
CA ASP A 938 -8.03 12.43 -5.86
C ASP A 938 -8.90 12.50 -4.60
N ALA A 939 -10.18 12.14 -4.74
CA ALA A 939 -11.13 12.14 -3.64
C ALA A 939 -11.45 10.70 -3.22
N VAL A 940 -11.24 10.36 -1.94
CA VAL A 940 -11.21 8.96 -1.49
C VAL A 940 -12.36 8.64 -0.52
N ASP A 941 -13.10 7.57 -0.78
CA ASP A 941 -14.30 7.15 -0.02
C ASP A 941 -14.05 7.04 1.52
N ASP A 942 -14.65 7.92 2.33
CA ASP A 942 -14.66 7.82 3.80
C ASP A 942 -15.54 6.66 4.33
N SER A 943 -15.20 6.19 5.54
CA SER A 943 -16.10 5.34 6.36
C SER A 943 -16.11 5.76 7.84
N TYR A 944 -17.31 5.94 8.42
CA TYR A 944 -17.50 6.29 9.83
C TYR A 944 -18.62 5.51 10.51
N ASN A 945 -18.52 5.33 11.84
CA ASN A 945 -19.54 4.69 12.68
C ASN A 945 -20.23 5.70 13.62
N ALA A 946 -21.55 5.63 13.76
CA ALA A 946 -22.32 6.55 14.59
C ALA A 946 -23.52 5.90 15.30
N GLY A 947 -23.80 6.26 16.56
CA GLY A 947 -24.99 5.79 17.26
C GLY A 947 -26.28 6.55 16.88
N ILE A 948 -27.45 5.93 17.13
CA ILE A 948 -28.81 6.52 16.99
C ILE A 948 -29.02 7.91 17.64
N GLY A 949 -28.09 8.37 18.49
CA GLY A 949 -28.10 9.72 19.05
C GLY A 949 -27.97 10.82 17.99
N GLY A 950 -27.24 10.56 16.89
CA GLY A 950 -26.87 11.59 15.92
C GLY A 950 -26.07 12.73 16.53
N GLY A 951 -25.81 13.77 15.74
CA GLY A 951 -24.86 14.84 16.04
C GLY A 951 -23.61 14.76 15.17
N LEU A 952 -22.60 15.54 15.53
CA LEU A 952 -21.28 15.52 14.91
C LEU A 952 -20.58 14.18 15.23
N ILE A 953 -20.02 13.52 14.22
CA ILE A 953 -19.17 12.34 14.43
C ILE A 953 -17.80 12.84 14.93
N PRO A 954 -17.35 12.44 16.14
CA PRO A 954 -16.05 12.86 16.66
C PRO A 954 -14.91 12.51 15.71
N ASN A 955 -13.96 13.42 15.53
CA ASN A 955 -12.77 13.29 14.69
C ASN A 955 -13.02 13.02 13.19
N SER A 956 -14.26 13.05 12.71
CA SER A 956 -14.54 12.97 11.25
C SER A 956 -14.08 14.21 10.50
N ASN A 957 -13.42 14.00 9.37
CA ASN A 957 -13.02 15.03 8.41
C ASN A 957 -12.76 14.36 7.04
N VAL A 958 -13.57 14.68 6.04
CA VAL A 958 -13.52 14.08 4.68
C VAL A 958 -12.26 14.41 3.87
N LEU A 959 -11.32 15.17 4.44
CA LEU A 959 -10.11 15.65 3.77
C LEU A 959 -8.82 15.01 4.32
N LEU A 960 -8.91 13.94 5.12
CA LEU A 960 -7.73 13.31 5.73
C LEU A 960 -7.00 12.35 4.79
N ASN A 961 -7.70 11.87 3.77
CA ASN A 961 -7.31 10.85 2.80
C ASN A 961 -7.43 11.34 1.34
N ASP A 962 -7.88 12.58 1.13
CA ASP A 962 -7.93 13.26 -0.17
C ASP A 962 -6.56 13.89 -0.50
N THR A 963 -6.16 13.89 -1.77
CA THR A 963 -4.86 14.45 -2.22
C THR A 963 -5.01 15.45 -3.39
N LEU A 964 -3.98 16.30 -3.53
CA LEU A 964 -3.74 17.16 -4.68
C LEU A 964 -2.27 17.05 -5.06
N ASN A 965 -1.96 16.42 -6.19
CA ASN A 965 -0.61 16.02 -6.60
C ASN A 965 0.08 15.16 -5.54
N ASP A 966 -0.62 14.11 -5.10
CA ASP A 966 -0.21 13.15 -4.05
C ASP A 966 0.05 13.77 -2.65
N ALA A 967 -0.11 15.10 -2.50
CA ALA A 967 0.03 15.80 -1.23
C ALA A 967 -1.34 15.94 -0.50
N PRO A 968 -1.40 15.79 0.84
CA PRO A 968 -2.66 15.91 1.59
C PRO A 968 -3.32 17.29 1.48
N VAL A 969 -4.62 17.34 1.20
CA VAL A 969 -5.35 18.62 0.98
C VAL A 969 -5.85 19.28 2.27
N SER A 970 -6.06 20.59 2.21
CA SER A 970 -6.78 21.33 3.25
C SER A 970 -7.76 22.36 2.68
N LEU A 971 -8.54 22.98 3.56
CA LEU A 971 -9.56 23.99 3.21
C LEU A 971 -9.00 25.34 2.70
N SER A 972 -7.67 25.50 2.56
CA SER A 972 -7.09 26.58 1.73
C SER A 972 -6.91 26.19 0.26
N ASP A 973 -6.90 24.89 -0.02
CA ASP A 973 -6.34 24.31 -1.24
C ASP A 973 -7.46 23.65 -2.07
N VAL A 974 -8.54 23.22 -1.42
CA VAL A 974 -9.77 22.74 -2.06
C VAL A 974 -11.04 23.47 -1.59
N ILE A 975 -12.00 23.60 -2.52
CA ILE A 975 -13.38 24.03 -2.31
C ILE A 975 -14.24 22.78 -2.06
N LEU A 976 -14.41 22.41 -0.79
CA LEU A 976 -15.30 21.32 -0.40
C LEU A 976 -16.78 21.68 -0.62
N SER A 977 -17.55 20.76 -1.20
CA SER A 977 -19.00 20.86 -1.33
C SER A 977 -19.71 19.51 -1.17
N SER A 978 -20.98 19.52 -0.74
CA SER A 978 -21.81 18.31 -0.68
C SER A 978 -23.29 18.67 -0.84
N THR A 979 -24.14 17.67 -1.08
CA THR A 979 -25.61 17.82 -1.00
C THR A 979 -26.16 17.08 0.23
N PRO A 980 -26.50 17.79 1.33
CA PRO A 980 -27.02 17.17 2.55
C PRO A 980 -28.25 16.29 2.30
N THR A 981 -28.21 15.08 2.86
CA THR A 981 -29.30 14.10 2.73
C THR A 981 -30.34 14.30 3.84
N ASN A 982 -31.29 13.36 4.01
CA ASN A 982 -32.20 13.39 5.17
C ASN A 982 -31.55 12.77 6.43
N GLN A 983 -30.30 12.29 6.31
CA GLN A 983 -29.59 11.54 7.35
C GLN A 983 -28.21 12.12 7.63
N LEU A 984 -27.47 12.55 6.61
CA LEU A 984 -26.07 12.97 6.70
C LEU A 984 -25.87 14.38 6.14
N THR A 985 -24.91 15.10 6.71
CA THR A 985 -24.42 16.40 6.27
C THR A 985 -22.90 16.41 6.42
N VAL A 986 -22.16 16.72 5.35
CA VAL A 986 -20.75 17.16 5.47
C VAL A 986 -20.77 18.68 5.70
N ASN A 987 -20.01 19.14 6.69
CA ASN A 987 -19.95 20.55 7.11
C ASN A 987 -18.93 21.36 6.30
N GLU A 988 -18.98 22.69 6.42
CA GLU A 988 -18.01 23.63 5.81
C GLU A 988 -16.57 23.48 6.36
N ASP A 989 -16.38 22.69 7.42
CA ASP A 989 -15.09 22.38 8.05
C ASP A 989 -14.63 20.92 7.82
N GLY A 990 -15.19 20.24 6.82
CA GLY A 990 -14.88 18.84 6.48
C GLY A 990 -15.58 17.80 7.36
N SER A 991 -16.12 18.19 8.52
CA SER A 991 -16.64 17.24 9.49
C SER A 991 -18.03 16.67 9.15
N VAL A 992 -18.31 15.43 9.58
CA VAL A 992 -19.54 14.70 9.21
C VAL A 992 -20.56 14.71 10.35
N THR A 993 -21.81 15.01 10.04
CA THR A 993 -22.91 15.14 11.01
C THR A 993 -24.10 14.24 10.64
N VAL A 994 -24.54 13.42 11.59
CA VAL A 994 -25.72 12.55 11.49
C VAL A 994 -26.96 13.25 12.06
N SER A 995 -28.07 13.22 11.33
CA SER A 995 -29.34 13.79 11.75
C SER A 995 -29.96 13.00 12.91
N SER A 996 -30.35 13.71 13.98
CA SER A 996 -31.00 13.13 15.16
C SER A 996 -32.27 12.34 14.79
N GLY A 997 -32.34 11.08 15.23
CA GLY A 997 -33.45 10.17 14.96
C GLY A 997 -33.32 9.35 13.67
N THR A 998 -32.18 9.45 12.97
CA THR A 998 -31.78 8.47 11.94
C THR A 998 -31.87 7.06 12.53
N GLN A 999 -32.37 6.12 11.72
CA GLN A 999 -32.59 4.74 12.16
C GLN A 999 -31.29 3.93 11.98
N PRO A 1000 -31.15 2.76 12.62
CA PRO A 1000 -30.01 1.90 12.37
C PRO A 1000 -29.92 1.44 10.91
N GLY A 1001 -28.70 1.36 10.38
CA GLY A 1001 -28.38 0.98 9.00
C GLY A 1001 -27.31 1.87 8.36
N THR A 1002 -26.80 1.44 7.22
CA THR A 1002 -25.81 2.19 6.42
C THR A 1002 -26.47 3.31 5.62
N TYR A 1003 -25.85 4.49 5.63
CA TYR A 1003 -26.21 5.65 4.82
C TYR A 1003 -24.97 6.17 4.08
N THR A 1004 -25.17 6.79 2.92
CA THR A 1004 -24.10 7.46 2.18
C THR A 1004 -24.44 8.92 1.87
N ILE A 1005 -23.41 9.75 1.73
CA ILE A 1005 -23.49 11.10 1.17
C ILE A 1005 -22.30 11.32 0.23
N GLU A 1006 -22.60 11.81 -0.97
CA GLU A 1006 -21.60 12.20 -1.98
C GLU A 1006 -21.09 13.62 -1.65
N TYR A 1007 -19.77 13.79 -1.70
CA TYR A 1007 -19.12 15.10 -1.64
C TYR A 1007 -18.30 15.33 -2.91
N THR A 1008 -17.81 16.55 -3.06
CA THR A 1008 -16.99 16.99 -4.19
C THR A 1008 -15.98 17.98 -3.66
N ILE A 1009 -14.70 17.67 -3.84
CA ILE A 1009 -13.63 18.65 -3.72
C ILE A 1009 -13.30 19.16 -5.12
N CYS A 1010 -13.10 20.47 -5.22
CA CYS A 1010 -12.55 21.12 -6.40
C CYS A 1010 -11.32 21.91 -6.00
N GLU A 1011 -10.31 22.00 -6.86
CA GLU A 1011 -9.11 22.78 -6.59
C GLU A 1011 -9.46 24.27 -6.37
N ALA A 1012 -8.90 24.91 -5.35
CA ALA A 1012 -9.19 26.32 -5.03
C ALA A 1012 -8.55 27.30 -6.03
N GLY A 1013 -7.47 26.89 -6.71
CA GLY A 1013 -6.88 27.60 -7.85
C GLY A 1013 -7.70 27.42 -9.12
N ASN A 1014 -8.08 26.18 -9.43
CA ASN A 1014 -8.81 25.77 -10.63
C ASN A 1014 -10.16 25.08 -10.32
N PRO A 1015 -11.28 25.83 -10.14
CA PRO A 1015 -12.57 25.24 -9.78
C PRO A 1015 -13.29 24.41 -10.87
N ASP A 1016 -12.68 24.18 -12.03
CA ASP A 1016 -13.12 23.18 -13.02
C ASP A 1016 -12.38 21.83 -12.84
N ASN A 1017 -11.31 21.78 -12.04
CA ASN A 1017 -10.62 20.57 -11.58
C ASN A 1017 -11.28 20.07 -10.29
N CYS A 1018 -11.99 18.92 -10.35
CA CYS A 1018 -12.75 18.37 -9.23
C CYS A 1018 -12.84 16.84 -9.29
N ASP A 1019 -12.91 16.20 -8.11
CA ASP A 1019 -13.27 14.79 -7.98
C ASP A 1019 -14.31 14.54 -6.86
N THR A 1020 -14.90 13.34 -6.84
CA THR A 1020 -16.09 13.00 -6.05
C THR A 1020 -16.00 11.66 -5.32
N ALA A 1021 -15.85 11.71 -3.99
CA ALA A 1021 -15.96 10.56 -3.09
C ALA A 1021 -17.31 10.50 -2.35
N THR A 1022 -17.54 9.37 -1.69
CA THR A 1022 -18.72 9.11 -0.88
C THR A 1022 -18.38 8.78 0.57
N VAL A 1023 -18.99 9.51 1.49
CA VAL A 1023 -18.93 9.19 2.91
C VAL A 1023 -19.92 8.08 3.22
N GLN A 1024 -19.43 6.92 3.64
CA GLN A 1024 -20.25 5.89 4.25
C GLN A 1024 -20.38 6.12 5.76
N VAL A 1025 -21.60 6.12 6.28
CA VAL A 1025 -21.86 6.15 7.72
C VAL A 1025 -22.75 4.97 8.11
N VAL A 1026 -22.22 4.07 8.94
CA VAL A 1026 -23.01 3.01 9.57
C VAL A 1026 -23.64 3.57 10.83
N VAL A 1027 -24.97 3.62 10.88
CA VAL A 1027 -25.70 4.00 12.08
C VAL A 1027 -26.04 2.75 12.90
N GLU A 1028 -25.43 2.63 14.07
CA GLU A 1028 -25.51 1.45 14.95
C GLU A 1028 -26.74 1.50 15.88
N ALA A 1029 -27.34 0.34 16.13
CA ALA A 1029 -28.38 0.17 17.14
C ALA A 1029 -27.77 -0.12 18.51
N ILE A 1030 -28.30 0.49 19.58
CA ILE A 1030 -28.07 -0.01 20.93
C ILE A 1030 -28.95 -1.26 21.11
N GLU A 1031 -28.33 -2.43 21.11
CA GLU A 1031 -28.98 -3.74 21.09
C GLU A 1031 -28.34 -4.68 22.12
N VAL A 1032 -29.16 -5.24 23.02
CA VAL A 1032 -28.71 -6.25 23.99
C VAL A 1032 -28.77 -7.62 23.32
N ASN A 1033 -27.64 -8.34 23.26
CA ASN A 1033 -27.61 -9.69 22.70
C ASN A 1033 -28.54 -10.60 23.54
N GLN A 1034 -29.45 -11.32 22.88
CA GLN A 1034 -30.44 -12.16 23.57
C GLN A 1034 -29.93 -13.57 23.90
N MET A 1035 -28.72 -13.93 23.45
CA MET A 1035 -28.10 -15.23 23.71
C MET A 1035 -26.83 -15.07 24.57
N LEU A 1036 -26.64 -16.00 25.51
CA LEU A 1036 -25.57 -16.02 26.48
C LEU A 1036 -25.19 -17.49 26.71
N THR A 1037 -23.94 -17.84 26.45
CA THR A 1037 -23.37 -19.20 26.54
C THR A 1037 -22.07 -19.15 27.33
N PRO A 1038 -22.11 -19.16 28.69
CA PRO A 1038 -20.92 -19.13 29.52
C PRO A 1038 -20.29 -20.55 29.62
N ASN A 1039 -19.62 -20.94 28.55
CA ASN A 1039 -18.96 -22.24 28.32
C ASN A 1039 -17.44 -22.15 28.15
N GLY A 1040 -16.86 -20.96 27.94
CA GLY A 1040 -15.43 -20.74 27.74
C GLY A 1040 -14.97 -20.64 26.28
N ASP A 1041 -15.85 -20.76 25.28
CA ASP A 1041 -15.47 -20.72 23.85
C ASP A 1041 -15.24 -19.30 23.28
N LEU A 1042 -15.25 -18.30 24.16
CA LEU A 1042 -15.17 -16.84 23.93
C LEU A 1042 -16.35 -16.26 23.13
N LYS A 1043 -17.33 -17.05 22.70
CA LYS A 1043 -18.46 -16.64 21.87
C LYS A 1043 -19.74 -16.57 22.70
N ASN A 1044 -20.05 -15.35 23.14
CA ASN A 1044 -21.19 -15.01 24.01
C ASN A 1044 -21.05 -15.50 25.47
N ASP A 1045 -19.83 -15.70 25.99
CA ASP A 1045 -19.56 -16.02 27.41
C ASP A 1045 -20.14 -14.99 28.40
N PHE A 1046 -20.23 -13.73 27.96
CA PHE A 1046 -20.90 -12.66 28.68
C PHE A 1046 -21.94 -11.95 27.81
N LEU A 1047 -22.88 -11.27 28.47
CA LEU A 1047 -23.96 -10.55 27.81
C LEU A 1047 -23.42 -9.30 27.08
N PHE A 1048 -23.09 -9.44 25.79
CA PHE A 1048 -22.66 -8.32 24.97
C PHE A 1048 -23.83 -7.35 24.65
N ILE A 1049 -23.56 -6.04 24.69
CA ILE A 1049 -24.52 -4.99 24.32
C ILE A 1049 -23.87 -4.11 23.24
N ARG A 1050 -24.40 -4.10 22.02
CA ARG A 1050 -23.93 -3.20 20.95
C ARG A 1050 -24.23 -1.74 21.29
N GLY A 1051 -23.41 -0.81 20.80
CA GLY A 1051 -23.64 0.62 20.96
C GLY A 1051 -23.29 1.21 22.33
N THR A 1052 -22.54 0.51 23.18
CA THR A 1052 -22.23 0.90 24.58
C THR A 1052 -21.52 2.24 24.71
N GLU A 1053 -20.58 2.50 23.82
CA GLU A 1053 -19.78 3.71 23.66
C GLU A 1053 -20.62 4.96 23.33
N TYR A 1054 -21.82 4.78 22.77
CA TYR A 1054 -22.78 5.87 22.56
C TYR A 1054 -23.66 6.18 23.80
N ILE A 1055 -23.38 5.54 24.95
CA ILE A 1055 -24.16 5.66 26.20
C ILE A 1055 -23.41 6.46 27.27
N LYS A 1056 -24.00 7.57 27.71
CA LYS A 1056 -23.44 8.46 28.74
C LYS A 1056 -23.55 7.91 30.16
N SER A 1057 -24.59 7.13 30.43
CA SER A 1057 -24.74 6.34 31.66
C SER A 1057 -25.78 5.24 31.47
N SER A 1058 -25.66 4.14 32.21
CA SER A 1058 -26.61 3.04 32.13
C SER A 1058 -26.90 2.35 33.45
N THR A 1059 -27.96 1.55 33.49
CA THR A 1059 -28.29 0.64 34.59
C THR A 1059 -29.03 -0.57 34.03
N ILE A 1060 -28.37 -1.73 33.99
CA ILE A 1060 -28.99 -3.02 33.66
C ILE A 1060 -29.37 -3.77 34.94
N LYS A 1061 -30.52 -4.44 34.91
CA LYS A 1061 -31.02 -5.29 36.00
C LYS A 1061 -31.61 -6.56 35.40
N ILE A 1062 -31.14 -7.72 35.85
CA ILE A 1062 -31.57 -9.02 35.30
C ILE A 1062 -32.30 -9.80 36.38
N PHE A 1063 -33.38 -10.47 36.00
CA PHE A 1063 -34.32 -11.17 36.86
C PHE A 1063 -34.55 -12.59 36.37
N ASN A 1064 -34.64 -13.55 37.29
CA ASN A 1064 -35.03 -14.92 36.98
C ASN A 1064 -36.55 -15.05 36.75
N ARG A 1065 -37.00 -16.22 36.28
CA ARG A 1065 -38.43 -16.54 35.99
C ARG A 1065 -39.42 -16.32 37.15
N TRP A 1066 -38.94 -16.13 38.38
CA TRP A 1066 -39.77 -15.82 39.56
C TRP A 1066 -39.80 -14.31 39.91
N GLY A 1067 -39.19 -13.45 39.08
CA GLY A 1067 -39.08 -12.01 39.31
C GLY A 1067 -38.07 -11.63 40.40
N THR A 1068 -37.16 -12.55 40.75
CA THR A 1068 -36.06 -12.27 41.70
C THR A 1068 -34.86 -11.75 40.91
N MET A 1069 -34.33 -10.60 41.33
CA MET A 1069 -33.13 -10.00 40.73
C MET A 1069 -31.91 -10.89 40.97
N VAL A 1070 -31.10 -11.08 39.93
CA VAL A 1070 -29.87 -11.90 39.96
C VAL A 1070 -28.62 -11.08 39.61
N PHE A 1071 -28.77 -10.00 38.84
CA PHE A 1071 -27.70 -9.07 38.48
C PHE A 1071 -28.19 -7.62 38.52
N GLU A 1072 -27.33 -6.69 38.95
CA GLU A 1072 -27.55 -5.23 38.89
C GLU A 1072 -26.21 -4.50 38.70
N ALA A 1073 -26.04 -3.86 37.55
CA ALA A 1073 -24.85 -3.05 37.22
C ALA A 1073 -25.24 -1.63 36.77
N ASN A 1074 -24.33 -0.67 36.95
CA ASN A 1074 -24.48 0.71 36.49
C ASN A 1074 -23.25 1.05 35.63
N ASN A 1075 -23.45 1.70 34.48
CA ASN A 1075 -22.44 1.91 33.43
C ASN A 1075 -21.84 0.58 32.93
N TYR A 1076 -22.70 -0.24 32.32
CA TYR A 1076 -22.31 -1.44 31.58
C TYR A 1076 -21.47 -1.07 30.36
N ASP A 1077 -20.35 -1.77 30.14
CA ASP A 1077 -19.26 -1.34 29.24
C ASP A 1077 -18.68 -2.46 28.36
N ASN A 1078 -19.26 -3.67 28.37
CA ASN A 1078 -18.74 -4.90 27.72
C ASN A 1078 -17.32 -5.36 28.16
N ILE A 1079 -16.65 -4.67 29.09
CA ILE A 1079 -15.25 -4.94 29.44
C ILE A 1079 -15.14 -5.22 30.95
N ASN A 1080 -15.30 -4.20 31.80
CA ASN A 1080 -15.04 -4.31 33.24
C ASN A 1080 -16.27 -4.70 34.05
N ASN A 1081 -17.47 -4.51 33.50
CA ASN A 1081 -18.73 -4.47 34.24
C ASN A 1081 -19.82 -5.32 33.59
N VAL A 1082 -19.45 -6.54 33.18
CA VAL A 1082 -20.27 -7.47 32.40
C VAL A 1082 -21.12 -8.42 33.25
N PHE A 1083 -22.11 -9.05 32.61
CA PHE A 1083 -22.86 -10.20 33.14
C PHE A 1083 -22.38 -11.49 32.49
N ASP A 1084 -21.60 -12.25 33.26
CA ASP A 1084 -20.95 -13.54 32.99
C ASP A 1084 -21.84 -14.75 33.35
N GLY A 1085 -23.16 -14.56 33.39
CA GLY A 1085 -24.09 -15.56 33.92
C GLY A 1085 -24.01 -15.81 35.43
N ARG A 1086 -23.11 -15.16 36.19
CA ARG A 1086 -22.97 -15.35 37.65
C ARG A 1086 -23.86 -14.37 38.45
N VAL A 1087 -24.27 -14.78 39.66
CA VAL A 1087 -25.09 -13.97 40.56
C VAL A 1087 -24.27 -12.84 41.20
N ARG A 1088 -24.38 -11.62 40.65
CA ARG A 1088 -23.74 -10.40 41.17
C ARG A 1088 -24.80 -9.36 41.59
N GLY A 1089 -25.30 -9.46 42.83
CA GLY A 1089 -26.31 -8.54 43.36
C GLY A 1089 -26.78 -8.82 44.80
N LYS A 1090 -27.59 -7.93 45.38
CA LYS A 1090 -28.17 -8.08 46.74
C LYS A 1090 -29.41 -8.99 46.73
N SER A 1091 -29.21 -10.25 46.38
CA SER A 1091 -30.29 -11.25 46.30
C SER A 1091 -30.27 -12.26 47.45
N ALA A 1092 -31.20 -13.21 47.44
CA ALA A 1092 -31.37 -14.27 48.45
C ALA A 1092 -30.78 -15.62 48.01
N ILE A 1093 -29.83 -15.58 47.08
CA ILE A 1093 -29.05 -16.70 46.52
C ILE A 1093 -27.60 -16.47 46.95
N SER A 1094 -26.75 -17.50 46.90
CA SER A 1094 -25.30 -17.30 47.05
C SER A 1094 -24.75 -16.39 45.92
N VAL A 1095 -23.61 -15.76 46.17
CA VAL A 1095 -23.03 -14.71 45.33
C VAL A 1095 -21.80 -15.28 44.63
N ASN A 1096 -21.67 -14.97 43.34
CA ASN A 1096 -20.75 -15.56 42.36
C ASN A 1096 -21.10 -16.98 41.86
N ASP A 1097 -22.11 -17.65 42.40
CA ASP A 1097 -22.68 -18.86 41.79
C ASP A 1097 -23.15 -18.58 40.35
N TYR A 1098 -22.91 -19.53 39.42
CA TYR A 1098 -23.51 -19.49 38.08
C TYR A 1098 -25.02 -19.70 38.14
N LEU A 1099 -25.73 -19.07 37.22
CA LEU A 1099 -27.16 -19.25 37.04
C LEU A 1099 -27.48 -20.49 36.19
N PRO A 1100 -28.49 -21.30 36.54
CA PRO A 1100 -28.89 -22.45 35.74
C PRO A 1100 -29.49 -22.01 34.40
N ALA A 1101 -29.28 -22.83 33.37
CA ALA A 1101 -29.78 -22.62 32.02
C ALA A 1101 -31.29 -22.34 31.98
N GLY A 1102 -31.70 -21.40 31.15
CA GLY A 1102 -33.09 -20.98 30.97
C GLY A 1102 -33.26 -19.50 30.64
N ILE A 1103 -34.52 -19.07 30.72
CA ILE A 1103 -34.93 -17.72 30.30
C ILE A 1103 -34.88 -16.75 31.48
N TYR A 1104 -34.11 -15.69 31.32
CA TYR A 1104 -34.00 -14.55 32.22
C TYR A 1104 -34.61 -13.31 31.55
N PHE A 1105 -35.00 -12.31 32.34
CA PHE A 1105 -35.61 -11.06 31.86
C PHE A 1105 -34.77 -9.87 32.31
N TYR A 1106 -34.43 -8.96 31.40
CA TYR A 1106 -33.63 -7.78 31.71
C TYR A 1106 -34.46 -6.49 31.66
N ILE A 1107 -33.97 -5.47 32.35
CA ILE A 1107 -34.38 -4.08 32.16
C ILE A 1107 -33.11 -3.26 32.04
N PHE A 1108 -32.82 -2.76 30.85
CA PHE A 1108 -31.68 -1.92 30.54
C PHE A 1108 -32.15 -0.47 30.41
N ASN A 1109 -31.67 0.40 31.29
CA ASN A 1109 -31.96 1.82 31.24
C ASN A 1109 -30.68 2.53 30.83
N TYR A 1110 -30.73 3.43 29.86
CA TYR A 1110 -29.54 4.09 29.34
C TYR A 1110 -29.84 5.53 28.93
N GLU A 1111 -28.84 6.41 28.98
CA GLU A 1111 -28.95 7.82 28.60
C GLU A 1111 -27.96 8.17 27.49
N THR A 1112 -28.44 8.77 26.40
CA THR A 1112 -27.64 9.25 25.27
C THR A 1112 -27.72 10.77 25.15
N GLU A 1113 -27.13 11.37 24.11
CA GLU A 1113 -27.33 12.79 23.74
C GLU A 1113 -28.80 13.24 23.74
N GLN A 1114 -29.74 12.36 23.35
CA GLN A 1114 -31.16 12.70 23.20
C GLN A 1114 -31.98 12.56 24.50
N GLY A 1115 -31.44 11.93 25.55
CA GLY A 1115 -32.11 11.68 26.83
C GLY A 1115 -32.13 10.21 27.24
N SER A 1116 -33.01 9.87 28.18
CA SER A 1116 -33.07 8.56 28.82
C SER A 1116 -34.07 7.59 28.15
N PHE A 1117 -33.62 6.36 27.91
CA PHE A 1117 -34.35 5.26 27.28
C PHE A 1117 -34.43 4.06 28.24
N THR A 1118 -35.40 3.17 28.00
CA THR A 1118 -35.52 1.88 28.68
C THR A 1118 -35.83 0.81 27.64
N ASP A 1119 -34.97 -0.19 27.57
CA ASP A 1119 -35.19 -1.45 26.87
C ASP A 1119 -35.40 -2.59 27.88
N SER A 1120 -36.16 -3.63 27.52
CA SER A 1120 -36.44 -4.77 28.39
C SER A 1120 -37.06 -5.95 27.62
N GLU A 1121 -36.27 -6.98 27.37
CA GLU A 1121 -36.72 -8.24 26.78
C GLU A 1121 -36.16 -9.44 27.57
N TYR A 1122 -36.07 -10.61 26.95
CA TYR A 1122 -35.57 -11.84 27.53
C TYR A 1122 -34.15 -12.13 27.02
N ILE A 1123 -33.34 -12.73 27.88
CA ILE A 1123 -32.08 -13.38 27.48
C ILE A 1123 -32.19 -14.87 27.75
N TYR A 1124 -31.63 -15.65 26.84
CA TYR A 1124 -31.50 -17.10 26.93
C TYR A 1124 -30.08 -17.41 27.40
N LEU A 1125 -29.97 -17.81 28.66
CA LEU A 1125 -28.72 -18.37 29.20
C LEU A 1125 -28.76 -19.86 28.91
N SER A 1126 -27.87 -20.35 28.04
CA SER A 1126 -27.51 -21.76 27.99
C SER A 1126 -26.17 -21.97 28.67
N ARG A 1127 -25.88 -23.22 28.93
CA ARG A 1127 -24.53 -23.75 28.80
C ARG A 1127 -24.54 -24.74 27.63
#